data_AF-A0A1G7VZY7-F1
#
_entry.id   AF-A0A1G7VZY7-F1
#
_cell.length_a   1.000
_cell.length_b   1.000
_cell.length_c   1.000
_cell.angle_alpha   90.00
_cell.angle_beta   90.00
_cell.angle_gamma   90.00
#
_symmetry.space_group_name_H-M   'P 1'
#
loop_
_entity.id
_entity.type
_entity.pdbx_description
1 polymer ?
#
loop_
_entity_poly.entity_id
_entity_poly.type
_entity_poly.pdbx_seq_one_letter_code
_entity_poly.pdbx_strand_id
1 'polypeptide(L)'
;MVESVDMKRVESKPMIDFALSLQGQIPGLVVTNTGELGSNPEIRIRGNSSLRKGNTTNEPLYVLDGQVISADVFYNLNPSDIKSMKVLKDAAACALYGVKAANGVLEISSQRGYNGTKTVNYSANIGITTRGRRGVKMMKSAEKLELERLLQNPETPGYRYSADYYNKYYSTDPNLETLIAEGEEILNTLRNTDTDWFEELLRTNVYHSHNLSLKGGNGETSYYISGNYAYQGGRIEGNDKRRMGVRLNLDHKLGTKGYLMMSVNGGFSKTKTPNGTKNDPTSLVYELNPYETKSGSLWSYPGQTYYELTHQYSAESSDKNAGASVNISLNPIEGLNISAVAGLDFVLGESNQFTPSTAYSETHSGVPEYARGIYTKYKNTTINRTSNIRLTYNRQFGKKHDLTIGCNMDYYRTDTDSELMRGYGVGTLNTAAAINQSLQGTRQPYVSAPRDKTAQLGFGGVAGYTFDGTYDVYATLKADASSVLPRDKRWNRAWAIGTGLTPTKYKMLANLKWLSYLNLKFSYGQTANLNGVSTSQTVASFQYSTSSYENCRPLDFVTLYNKDLVPEQNITSDIGLSAEFFKRITLDINLYSRKTKQALLDVPIPSSTGYTVLKRNIGVLLNKGIEMGINFKILDSANWRMTVGANIAYNENKVLDLYYTDKIYTYEESLVPDYEIGKSYDMLYGPESLGIDPMTGYPVFRDGNGGEKQASSTLKKEDIVALGHLTPPYTGSIRLSSAYKSLEFDADFYYVLGGVQRYNYSYVRNRDTATKNAVAGQTEKMWFRQGDEHKTYWTPFYTSAIAEENIALYPNSRTVGSSNYLKLSMLSVRYRIPSGWMKKNAPFVRYATIGLQGSNLHVWTKYNESDPESGQQAGTVQPVYTFNVNLTF
;
A
#
# COMPACT_ATOMS: atom_id res chain seq x y z
N MET A 1 -1.76 -20.58 -13.32
CA MET A 1 -0.78 -19.60 -13.82
C MET A 1 0.03 -19.08 -12.65
N VAL A 2 1.28 -19.52 -12.64
CA VAL A 2 2.27 -19.22 -11.61
C VAL A 2 3.34 -18.37 -12.27
N GLU A 3 3.55 -17.17 -11.75
CA GLU A 3 4.56 -16.24 -12.25
C GLU A 3 5.75 -16.22 -11.30
N SER A 4 6.96 -16.14 -11.84
CA SER A 4 8.18 -16.03 -11.03
C SER A 4 8.70 -14.60 -11.05
N VAL A 5 9.05 -14.08 -9.88
CA VAL A 5 9.62 -12.73 -9.74
C VAL A 5 11.12 -12.80 -10.04
N ASP A 6 11.62 -11.84 -10.82
CA ASP A 6 13.06 -11.68 -11.04
C ASP A 6 13.72 -11.03 -9.80
N MET A 7 14.19 -11.88 -8.89
CA MET A 7 14.79 -11.43 -7.63
C MET A 7 16.06 -10.59 -7.83
N LYS A 8 16.79 -10.75 -8.94
CA LYS A 8 18.00 -9.93 -9.20
C LYS A 8 17.67 -8.46 -9.42
N ARG A 9 16.55 -8.18 -10.10
CA ARG A 9 16.06 -6.81 -10.28
C ARG A 9 15.57 -6.23 -8.95
N VAL A 10 14.83 -7.03 -8.19
CA VAL A 10 14.35 -6.65 -6.86
C VAL A 10 15.51 -6.28 -5.93
N GLU A 11 16.59 -7.08 -5.90
CA GLU A 11 17.82 -6.78 -5.15
C GLU A 11 18.54 -5.50 -5.62
N SER A 12 18.33 -5.08 -6.87
CA SER A 12 18.97 -3.89 -7.47
C SER A 12 18.18 -2.61 -7.25
N LYS A 13 17.01 -2.67 -6.58
CA LYS A 13 16.22 -1.50 -6.20
C LYS A 13 16.59 -1.09 -4.76
N PRO A 14 17.26 0.06 -4.56
CA PRO A 14 17.55 0.55 -3.21
C PRO A 14 16.27 1.05 -2.54
N MET A 15 15.60 0.15 -1.81
CA MET A 15 14.38 0.41 -1.04
C MET A 15 14.44 -0.36 0.27
N ILE A 16 14.02 0.26 1.38
CA ILE A 16 13.98 -0.42 2.69
C ILE A 16 12.80 -1.40 2.80
N ASP A 17 11.68 -1.09 2.16
CA ASP A 17 10.46 -1.90 2.17
C ASP A 17 10.44 -2.90 1.02
N PHE A 18 10.42 -4.19 1.38
CA PHE A 18 10.50 -5.26 0.39
C PHE A 18 9.31 -5.26 -0.57
N ALA A 19 8.08 -5.08 -0.08
CA ALA A 19 6.89 -5.11 -0.92
C ALA A 19 6.91 -4.05 -2.03
N LEU A 20 7.37 -2.82 -1.76
CA LEU A 20 7.45 -1.76 -2.76
C LEU A 20 8.40 -2.11 -3.91
N SER A 21 9.45 -2.90 -3.65
CA SER A 21 10.38 -3.35 -4.69
C SER A 21 9.71 -4.28 -5.75
N LEU A 22 8.61 -4.95 -5.38
CA LEU A 22 7.83 -5.84 -6.25
C LEU A 22 6.96 -5.07 -7.25
N GLN A 23 6.81 -3.76 -7.09
CA GLN A 23 5.99 -2.94 -7.98
C GLN A 23 6.46 -3.06 -9.44
N GLY A 24 5.52 -3.39 -10.31
CA GLY A 24 5.76 -3.58 -11.75
C GLY A 24 6.48 -4.88 -12.14
N GLN A 25 6.86 -5.75 -11.19
CA GLN A 25 7.58 -6.98 -11.54
C GLN A 25 6.67 -8.02 -12.20
N ILE A 26 5.43 -8.16 -11.72
CA ILE A 26 4.47 -9.17 -12.17
C ILE A 26 3.20 -8.50 -12.72
N PRO A 27 2.71 -8.87 -13.91
CA PRO A 27 1.43 -8.38 -14.42
C PRO A 27 0.27 -8.87 -13.53
N GLY A 28 -0.64 -7.96 -13.20
CA GLY A 28 -1.77 -8.22 -12.32
C GLY A 28 -1.45 -8.15 -10.82
N LEU A 29 -0.19 -7.89 -10.44
CA LEU A 29 0.20 -7.58 -9.07
C LEU A 29 0.33 -6.06 -8.92
N VAL A 30 -0.59 -5.45 -8.18
CA VAL A 30 -0.57 -4.02 -7.88
C VAL A 30 -0.03 -3.85 -6.46
N VAL A 31 0.99 -3.01 -6.33
CA VAL A 31 1.54 -2.58 -5.03
C VAL A 31 1.38 -1.08 -4.98
N THR A 32 0.63 -0.57 -4.01
CA THR A 32 0.35 0.85 -3.85
C THR A 32 1.02 1.35 -2.58
N ASN A 33 1.82 2.40 -2.69
CA ASN A 33 2.39 3.07 -1.53
C ASN A 33 1.33 3.89 -0.77
N THR A 34 1.28 3.76 0.55
CA THR A 34 0.41 4.54 1.44
C THR A 34 1.02 5.86 1.90
N GLY A 35 2.26 6.14 1.49
CA GLY A 35 2.84 7.49 1.44
C GLY A 35 3.81 7.83 2.58
N GLU A 36 3.66 7.26 3.78
CA GLU A 36 4.56 7.53 4.90
C GLU A 36 5.67 6.48 5.01
N LEU A 37 6.90 6.91 5.32
CA LEU A 37 8.00 6.00 5.62
C LEU A 37 7.63 5.11 6.81
N GLY A 38 7.63 3.80 6.61
CA GLY A 38 7.24 2.83 7.63
C GLY A 38 5.76 2.45 7.66
N SER A 39 4.92 3.03 6.80
CA SER A 39 3.57 2.52 6.54
C SER A 39 3.60 1.28 5.65
N ASN A 40 2.74 0.30 5.94
CA ASN A 40 2.66 -0.95 5.18
C ASN A 40 1.97 -0.70 3.84
N PRO A 41 2.60 -1.05 2.69
CA PRO A 41 2.00 -0.85 1.38
C PRO A 41 0.85 -1.84 1.12
N GLU A 42 -0.10 -1.44 0.29
CA GLU A 42 -1.20 -2.32 -0.11
C GLU A 42 -0.78 -3.23 -1.27
N ILE A 43 -1.09 -4.53 -1.17
CA ILE A 43 -0.80 -5.51 -2.23
C ILE A 43 -2.09 -6.16 -2.71
N ARG A 44 -2.31 -6.15 -4.02
CA ARG A 44 -3.48 -6.76 -4.68
C ARG A 44 -3.07 -7.63 -5.85
N ILE A 45 -3.67 -8.80 -5.95
CA ILE A 45 -3.57 -9.69 -7.12
C ILE A 45 -4.90 -9.67 -7.86
N ARG A 46 -4.90 -9.15 -9.09
CA ARG A 46 -6.08 -9.00 -9.96
C ARG A 46 -7.18 -8.13 -9.33
N GLY A 47 -6.77 -7.05 -8.66
CA GLY A 47 -7.66 -6.13 -7.94
C GLY A 47 -8.31 -6.74 -6.69
N ASN A 48 -9.22 -6.00 -6.06
CA ASN A 48 -9.95 -6.46 -4.88
C ASN A 48 -10.82 -7.68 -5.21
N SER A 49 -10.81 -8.65 -4.30
CA SER A 49 -11.59 -9.89 -4.38
C SER A 49 -12.86 -9.84 -3.53
N SER A 50 -12.94 -8.89 -2.60
CA SER A 50 -14.10 -8.61 -1.76
C SER A 50 -14.52 -7.16 -1.94
N LEU A 51 -15.81 -6.88 -1.73
CA LEU A 51 -16.33 -5.52 -1.70
C LEU A 51 -15.94 -4.78 -0.40
N ARG A 52 -15.53 -5.51 0.63
CA ARG A 52 -15.18 -4.94 1.94
C ARG A 52 -14.00 -3.98 1.84
N LYS A 53 -14.19 -2.80 2.43
CA LYS A 53 -13.16 -1.78 2.58
C LYS A 53 -12.04 -2.31 3.51
N GLY A 54 -10.80 -1.92 3.23
CA GLY A 54 -9.62 -2.25 4.05
C GLY A 54 -8.64 -3.24 3.42
N ASN A 55 -7.38 -3.10 3.83
CA ASN A 55 -6.26 -3.86 3.26
C ASN A 55 -6.31 -5.35 3.60
N THR A 56 -6.57 -5.68 4.88
CA THR A 56 -6.52 -7.05 5.42
C THR A 56 -7.45 -8.03 4.70
N THR A 57 -8.59 -7.57 4.20
CA THR A 57 -9.58 -8.43 3.53
C THR A 57 -9.13 -8.89 2.14
N ASN A 58 -8.35 -8.05 1.45
CA ASN A 58 -7.94 -8.23 0.06
C ASN A 58 -6.44 -8.55 -0.09
N GLU A 59 -5.73 -8.71 1.02
CA GLU A 59 -4.31 -9.04 1.07
C GLU A 59 -4.07 -10.51 0.65
N PRO A 60 -3.00 -10.81 -0.12
CA PRO A 60 -2.63 -12.18 -0.46
C PRO A 60 -2.05 -12.94 0.74
N LEU A 61 -1.99 -14.28 0.60
CA LEU A 61 -1.30 -15.13 1.57
C LEU A 61 0.21 -15.11 1.32
N TYR A 62 1.01 -14.90 2.36
CA TYR A 62 2.47 -15.00 2.29
C TYR A 62 2.95 -16.35 2.85
N VAL A 63 3.74 -17.07 2.07
CA VAL A 63 4.29 -18.38 2.44
C VAL A 63 5.80 -18.35 2.28
N LEU A 64 6.55 -18.55 3.37
CA LEU A 64 8.00 -18.61 3.39
C LEU A 64 8.46 -20.03 3.73
N ASP A 65 9.16 -20.68 2.80
CA ASP A 65 9.68 -22.04 2.97
C ASP A 65 8.60 -23.08 3.39
N GLY A 66 7.35 -22.85 2.95
CA GLY A 66 6.18 -23.68 3.28
C GLY A 66 5.41 -23.27 4.54
N GLN A 67 5.93 -22.34 5.34
CA GLN A 67 5.26 -21.75 6.50
C GLN A 67 4.45 -20.51 6.09
N VAL A 68 3.20 -20.40 6.58
CA VAL A 68 2.44 -19.15 6.47
C VAL A 68 3.00 -18.13 7.45
N ILE A 69 3.35 -16.94 6.94
CA ILE A 69 3.90 -15.83 7.75
C ILE A 69 2.93 -14.65 7.77
N SER A 70 3.10 -13.77 8.77
CA SER A 70 2.37 -12.50 8.83
C SER A 70 2.83 -11.52 7.75
N ALA A 71 1.97 -10.55 7.44
CA ALA A 71 2.29 -9.44 6.55
C ALA A 71 3.49 -8.62 7.06
N ASP A 72 3.55 -8.35 8.36
CA ASP A 72 4.64 -7.58 8.97
C ASP A 72 6.00 -8.27 8.79
N VAL A 73 6.05 -9.60 8.90
CA VAL A 73 7.27 -10.37 8.61
C VAL A 73 7.62 -10.28 7.13
N PHE A 74 6.63 -10.36 6.24
CA PHE A 74 6.82 -10.24 4.79
C PHE A 74 7.40 -8.87 4.38
N TYR A 75 6.82 -7.77 4.86
CA TYR A 75 7.32 -6.41 4.59
C TYR A 75 8.75 -6.21 5.08
N ASN A 76 9.10 -6.90 6.16
CA ASN A 76 10.42 -6.94 6.78
C ASN A 76 11.27 -8.15 6.32
N LEU A 77 11.10 -8.67 5.10
CA LEU A 77 12.03 -9.62 4.48
C LEU A 77 13.17 -8.91 3.75
N ASN A 78 14.35 -9.51 3.78
CA ASN A 78 15.54 -8.97 3.14
C ASN A 78 15.68 -9.61 1.75
N PRO A 79 15.68 -8.82 0.66
CA PRO A 79 15.73 -9.35 -0.70
C PRO A 79 16.85 -10.36 -0.93
N SER A 80 18.07 -10.11 -0.42
CA SER A 80 19.22 -10.98 -0.65
C SER A 80 19.15 -12.32 0.06
N ASP A 81 18.24 -12.47 1.03
CA ASP A 81 17.99 -13.74 1.72
C ASP A 81 16.94 -14.60 0.97
N ILE A 82 16.37 -14.08 -0.13
CA ILE A 82 15.36 -14.75 -0.94
C ILE A 82 16.03 -15.35 -2.17
N LYS A 83 15.79 -16.64 -2.39
CA LYS A 83 16.27 -17.35 -3.58
C LYS A 83 15.31 -17.19 -4.75
N SER A 84 14.02 -17.30 -4.48
CA SER A 84 12.98 -17.19 -5.48
C SER A 84 11.66 -16.80 -4.83
N MET A 85 10.86 -16.06 -5.59
CA MET A 85 9.48 -15.76 -5.25
C MET A 85 8.57 -16.12 -6.42
N LYS A 86 7.43 -16.73 -6.11
CA LYS A 86 6.39 -17.07 -7.06
C LYS A 86 5.07 -16.44 -6.63
N VAL A 87 4.32 -15.95 -7.60
CA VAL A 87 2.97 -15.41 -7.41
C VAL A 87 1.98 -16.40 -8.00
N LEU A 88 1.17 -17.02 -7.14
CA LEU A 88 0.09 -17.93 -7.50
C LEU A 88 -1.18 -17.09 -7.71
N LYS A 89 -1.69 -17.05 -8.95
CA LYS A 89 -2.83 -16.20 -9.34
C LYS A 89 -4.09 -16.98 -9.73
N ASP A 90 -3.95 -18.26 -10.07
CA ASP A 90 -5.04 -19.11 -10.54
C ASP A 90 -5.65 -19.98 -9.45
N ALA A 91 -6.90 -20.40 -9.66
CA ALA A 91 -7.60 -21.25 -8.71
C ALA A 91 -6.89 -22.59 -8.46
N ALA A 92 -6.28 -23.21 -9.48
CA ALA A 92 -5.64 -24.51 -9.34
C ALA A 92 -4.48 -24.50 -8.34
N ALA A 93 -3.62 -23.47 -8.40
CA ALA A 93 -2.51 -23.31 -7.46
C ALA A 93 -2.98 -22.80 -6.08
N CYS A 94 -3.93 -21.86 -6.04
CA CYS A 94 -4.44 -21.31 -4.78
C CYS A 94 -5.26 -22.32 -3.97
N ALA A 95 -6.00 -23.23 -4.61
CA ALA A 95 -6.87 -24.20 -3.94
C ALA A 95 -6.12 -25.13 -2.96
N LEU A 96 -4.82 -25.37 -3.17
CA LEU A 96 -3.98 -26.13 -2.23
C LEU A 96 -3.87 -25.47 -0.84
N TYR A 97 -3.88 -24.14 -0.81
CA TYR A 97 -3.79 -23.32 0.40
C TYR A 97 -5.17 -22.96 0.96
N GLY A 98 -6.24 -23.26 0.23
CA GLY A 98 -7.60 -23.22 0.74
C GLY A 98 -8.14 -21.83 1.04
N VAL A 99 -8.85 -21.71 2.17
CA VAL A 99 -9.63 -20.49 2.51
C VAL A 99 -8.80 -19.21 2.67
N LYS A 100 -7.49 -19.33 2.86
CA LYS A 100 -6.58 -18.17 3.00
C LYS A 100 -6.02 -17.66 1.67
N ALA A 101 -6.11 -18.46 0.60
CA ALA A 101 -5.50 -18.15 -0.69
C ALA A 101 -6.48 -17.60 -1.74
N ALA A 102 -7.68 -17.20 -1.32
CA ALA A 102 -8.69 -16.62 -2.19
C ALA A 102 -8.23 -15.33 -2.91
N ASN A 103 -7.24 -14.64 -2.32
CA ASN A 103 -6.63 -13.41 -2.82
C ASN A 103 -5.31 -13.64 -3.57
N GLY A 104 -4.95 -14.91 -3.82
CA GLY A 104 -3.64 -15.29 -4.34
C GLY A 104 -2.60 -15.55 -3.25
N VAL A 105 -1.44 -16.07 -3.65
CA VAL A 105 -0.35 -16.45 -2.73
C VAL A 105 0.99 -15.95 -3.26
N LEU A 106 1.81 -15.38 -2.39
CA LEU A 106 3.24 -15.15 -2.65
C LEU A 106 4.04 -16.25 -1.94
N GLU A 107 4.52 -17.21 -2.74
CA GLU A 107 5.37 -18.30 -2.27
C GLU A 107 6.85 -17.89 -2.38
N ILE A 108 7.55 -17.95 -1.26
CA ILE A 108 8.92 -17.45 -1.09
C ILE A 108 9.79 -18.61 -0.65
N SER A 109 10.91 -18.78 -1.35
CA SER A 109 11.96 -19.72 -0.95
C SER A 109 13.18 -18.94 -0.54
N SER A 110 13.73 -19.25 0.63
CA SER A 110 14.93 -18.59 1.12
C SER A 110 16.23 -19.17 0.54
N GLN A 111 17.30 -18.41 0.64
CA GLN A 111 18.64 -18.88 0.30
C GLN A 111 19.06 -20.01 1.23
N ARG A 112 19.54 -21.12 0.66
CA ARG A 112 20.04 -22.27 1.43
C ARG A 112 21.52 -22.51 1.13
N GLY A 113 22.13 -23.36 1.96
CA GLY A 113 23.50 -23.81 1.76
C GLY A 113 23.66 -24.59 0.46
N TYR A 114 24.92 -24.86 0.11
CA TYR A 114 25.24 -25.73 -1.01
C TYR A 114 26.46 -26.56 -0.67
N ASN A 115 26.60 -27.72 -1.33
CA ASN A 115 27.78 -28.55 -1.20
C ASN A 115 28.92 -27.94 -1.99
N GLY A 116 29.90 -27.37 -1.29
CA GLY A 116 31.03 -26.70 -1.93
C GLY A 116 31.84 -25.85 -0.96
N THR A 117 32.80 -25.12 -1.52
CA THR A 117 33.68 -24.23 -0.77
C THR A 117 32.87 -23.16 -0.03
N LYS A 118 33.25 -22.88 1.22
CA LYS A 118 32.69 -21.77 1.99
C LYS A 118 32.79 -20.48 1.17
N THR A 119 31.70 -19.73 1.11
CA THR A 119 31.63 -18.44 0.40
C THR A 119 31.07 -17.40 1.34
N VAL A 120 31.78 -16.28 1.47
CA VAL A 120 31.32 -15.11 2.21
C VAL A 120 30.96 -14.04 1.20
N ASN A 121 29.78 -13.43 1.32
CA ASN A 121 29.36 -12.32 0.50
C ASN A 121 29.05 -11.11 1.38
N TYR A 122 29.61 -9.96 1.02
CA TYR A 122 29.30 -8.68 1.62
C TYR A 122 28.78 -7.73 0.55
N SER A 123 27.60 -7.14 0.77
CA SER A 123 27.06 -6.09 -0.08
C SER A 123 26.72 -4.85 0.73
N ALA A 124 27.09 -3.69 0.20
CA ALA A 124 26.77 -2.40 0.76
C ALA A 124 26.13 -1.50 -0.30
N ASN A 125 25.03 -0.84 0.06
CA ASN A 125 24.48 0.29 -0.68
C ASN A 125 24.59 1.51 0.21
N ILE A 126 25.14 2.61 -0.30
CA ILE A 126 25.28 3.87 0.45
C ILE A 126 24.88 5.00 -0.48
N GLY A 127 24.07 5.94 0.00
CA GLY A 127 23.74 7.13 -0.76
C GLY A 127 22.71 8.01 -0.09
N ILE A 128 21.87 8.66 -0.90
CA ILE A 128 20.98 9.72 -0.46
C ILE A 128 19.53 9.46 -0.87
N THR A 129 18.62 9.86 0.00
CA THR A 129 17.17 9.95 -0.25
C THR A 129 16.82 11.42 -0.43
N THR A 130 16.25 11.80 -1.57
CA THR A 130 15.93 13.22 -1.88
C THR A 130 14.52 13.62 -1.42
N ARG A 131 14.18 14.90 -1.55
CA ARG A 131 12.92 15.49 -1.05
C ARG A 131 11.64 14.95 -1.71
N GLY A 132 11.75 14.36 -2.91
CA GLY A 132 10.61 13.96 -3.73
C GLY A 132 10.10 15.06 -4.66
N ARG A 133 9.00 14.79 -5.36
CA ARG A 133 8.39 15.70 -6.33
C ARG A 133 7.64 16.82 -5.61
N ARG A 134 7.82 18.07 -6.06
CA ARG A 134 6.93 19.19 -5.73
C ARG A 134 5.70 19.12 -6.64
N GLY A 135 4.53 18.88 -6.06
CA GLY A 135 3.27 18.87 -6.80
C GLY A 135 2.84 20.28 -7.18
N VAL A 136 2.28 20.99 -6.20
CA VAL A 136 1.72 22.33 -6.39
C VAL A 136 2.74 23.41 -6.05
N LYS A 137 2.79 24.46 -6.86
CA LYS A 137 3.54 25.69 -6.55
C LYS A 137 2.63 26.64 -5.78
N MET A 138 3.16 27.16 -4.68
CA MET A 138 2.47 28.15 -3.84
C MET A 138 2.81 29.56 -4.30
N MET A 139 1.98 30.53 -3.93
CA MET A 139 2.21 31.95 -4.20
C MET A 139 3.52 32.43 -3.57
N LYS A 140 4.14 33.39 -4.26
CA LYS A 140 5.20 34.24 -3.70
C LYS A 140 4.58 35.41 -2.95
N SER A 141 5.39 36.11 -2.15
CA SER A 141 4.90 37.18 -1.26
C SER A 141 4.12 38.29 -1.95
N ALA A 142 4.59 38.78 -3.09
CA ALA A 142 3.87 39.81 -3.83
C ALA A 142 2.47 39.36 -4.28
N GLU A 143 2.37 38.14 -4.82
CA GLU A 143 1.11 37.57 -5.27
C GLU A 143 0.16 37.29 -4.09
N LYS A 144 0.72 36.78 -2.98
CA LYS A 144 -0.05 36.46 -1.78
C LYS A 144 -0.64 37.69 -1.12
N LEU A 145 0.14 38.77 -0.99
CA LEU A 145 -0.33 40.04 -0.41
C LEU A 145 -1.41 40.70 -1.28
N GLU A 146 -1.31 40.57 -2.61
CA GLU A 146 -2.36 41.04 -3.52
C GLU A 146 -3.64 40.22 -3.38
N LEU A 147 -3.53 38.88 -3.26
CA LEU A 147 -4.68 38.03 -2.99
C LEU A 147 -5.37 38.46 -1.68
N GLU A 148 -4.61 38.67 -0.60
CA GLU A 148 -5.12 39.13 0.68
C GLU A 148 -5.88 40.46 0.57
N ARG A 149 -5.30 41.43 -0.14
CA ARG A 149 -5.95 42.73 -0.42
C ARG A 149 -7.33 42.53 -1.05
N LEU A 150 -7.41 41.70 -2.10
CA LEU A 150 -8.66 41.40 -2.79
C LEU A 150 -9.66 40.58 -1.96
N LEU A 151 -9.18 39.72 -1.06
CA LEU A 151 -10.01 38.93 -0.14
C LEU A 151 -10.59 39.77 1.02
N GLN A 152 -10.07 40.98 1.26
CA GLN A 152 -10.60 41.94 2.24
C GLN A 152 -10.73 41.37 3.66
N ASN A 153 -9.75 40.58 4.10
CA ASN A 153 -9.69 40.06 5.47
C ASN A 153 -8.77 40.94 6.34
N PRO A 154 -9.28 41.63 7.37
CA PRO A 154 -8.50 42.55 8.21
C PRO A 154 -7.43 41.88 9.09
N GLU A 155 -7.47 40.56 9.24
CA GLU A 155 -6.45 39.77 9.95
C GLU A 155 -5.21 39.50 9.09
N THR A 156 -5.27 39.80 7.79
CA THR A 156 -4.17 39.58 6.85
C THR A 156 -3.42 40.87 6.56
N PRO A 157 -2.07 40.85 6.53
CA PRO A 157 -1.28 42.05 6.33
C PRO A 157 -1.54 42.70 4.97
N GLY A 158 -1.73 41.90 3.91
CA GLY A 158 -1.97 42.39 2.55
C GLY A 158 -3.21 43.27 2.41
N TYR A 159 -4.28 43.01 3.18
CA TYR A 159 -5.41 43.93 3.26
C TYR A 159 -5.23 44.99 4.35
N ARG A 160 -4.83 44.60 5.56
CA ARG A 160 -4.74 45.48 6.74
C ARG A 160 -3.88 46.72 6.51
N TYR A 161 -2.80 46.59 5.74
CA TYR A 161 -1.87 47.68 5.44
C TYR A 161 -2.08 48.29 4.05
N SER A 162 -3.13 47.87 3.32
CA SER A 162 -3.43 48.40 2.00
C SER A 162 -4.14 49.76 2.04
N ALA A 163 -4.01 50.52 0.96
CA ALA A 163 -4.78 51.73 0.75
C ALA A 163 -6.29 51.49 0.84
N ASP A 164 -6.80 50.33 0.39
CA ASP A 164 -8.24 50.00 0.45
C ASP A 164 -8.77 49.92 1.88
N TYR A 165 -7.98 49.37 2.80
CA TYR A 165 -8.36 49.27 4.21
C TYR A 165 -8.41 50.66 4.86
N TYR A 166 -7.36 51.47 4.66
CA TYR A 166 -7.32 52.82 5.21
C TYR A 166 -8.41 53.72 4.62
N ASN A 167 -8.62 53.68 3.31
CA ASN A 167 -9.70 54.41 2.65
C ASN A 167 -11.08 53.99 3.16
N LYS A 168 -11.27 52.74 3.59
CA LYS A 168 -12.56 52.26 4.09
C LYS A 168 -12.80 52.63 5.56
N TYR A 169 -11.81 52.42 6.43
CA TYR A 169 -11.97 52.54 7.89
C TYR A 169 -11.47 53.88 8.46
N TYR A 170 -10.64 54.62 7.72
CA TYR A 170 -10.00 55.87 8.14
C TYR A 170 -10.21 57.02 7.13
N SER A 171 -11.27 56.95 6.31
CA SER A 171 -11.58 57.96 5.27
C SER A 171 -11.68 59.40 5.79
N THR A 172 -11.99 59.59 7.07
CA THR A 172 -12.11 60.90 7.71
C THR A 172 -10.89 61.29 8.56
N ASP A 173 -9.83 60.48 8.57
CA ASP A 173 -8.61 60.75 9.34
C ASP A 173 -7.75 61.81 8.63
N PRO A 174 -7.35 62.91 9.29
CA PRO A 174 -6.50 63.93 8.68
C PRO A 174 -5.10 63.42 8.27
N ASN A 175 -4.66 62.26 8.78
CA ASN A 175 -3.35 61.66 8.47
C ASN A 175 -3.45 60.49 7.47
N LEU A 176 -4.54 60.35 6.73
CA LEU A 176 -4.80 59.23 5.83
C LEU A 176 -3.63 58.94 4.86
N GLU A 177 -3.07 59.97 4.21
CA GLU A 177 -1.95 59.79 3.27
C GLU A 177 -0.69 59.23 3.96
N THR A 178 -0.39 59.69 5.17
CA THR A 178 0.72 59.17 5.98
C THR A 178 0.51 57.71 6.36
N LEU A 179 -0.69 57.35 6.82
CA LEU A 179 -1.04 55.97 7.18
C LEU A 179 -0.92 55.02 5.98
N ILE A 180 -1.34 55.47 4.78
CA ILE A 180 -1.18 54.71 3.54
C ILE A 180 0.31 54.52 3.20
N ALA A 181 1.14 55.56 3.34
CA ALA A 181 2.57 55.46 3.09
C ALA A 181 3.28 54.50 4.06
N GLU A 182 2.96 54.58 5.36
CA GLU A 182 3.48 53.66 6.39
C GLU A 182 3.05 52.22 6.13
N GLY A 183 1.78 52.00 5.76
CA GLY A 183 1.27 50.68 5.39
C GLY A 183 2.01 50.09 4.18
N GLU A 184 2.28 50.90 3.17
CA GLU A 184 3.02 50.47 1.97
C GLU A 184 4.49 50.16 2.29
N GLU A 185 5.13 50.83 3.25
CA GLU A 185 6.48 50.46 3.73
C GLU A 185 6.51 49.07 4.38
N ILE A 186 5.50 48.76 5.21
CA ILE A 186 5.33 47.43 5.81
C ILE A 186 5.12 46.38 4.71
N LEU A 187 4.23 46.64 3.76
CA LEU A 187 3.98 45.73 2.63
C LEU A 187 5.24 45.50 1.80
N ASN A 188 6.04 46.54 1.53
CA ASN A 188 7.31 46.40 0.82
C ASN A 188 8.32 45.53 1.57
N THR A 189 8.39 45.65 2.89
CA THR A 189 9.22 44.77 3.74
C THR A 189 8.78 43.31 3.63
N LEU A 190 7.47 43.05 3.69
CA LEU A 190 6.91 41.71 3.54
C LEU A 190 7.12 41.14 2.12
N ARG A 191 6.97 41.95 1.07
CA ARG A 191 7.22 41.55 -0.33
C ARG A 191 8.67 41.11 -0.55
N ASN A 192 9.62 41.68 0.20
CA ASN A 192 11.05 41.34 0.11
C ASN A 192 11.43 40.04 0.84
N THR A 193 10.52 39.45 1.61
CA THR A 193 10.71 38.13 2.25
C THR A 193 9.97 37.09 1.43
N ASP A 194 10.64 36.07 0.87
CA ASP A 194 10.03 35.04 0.00
C ASP A 194 10.59 33.65 0.35
N THR A 195 10.14 33.10 1.47
CA THR A 195 10.56 31.83 2.05
C THR A 195 9.93 30.65 1.32
N ASP A 196 10.77 29.74 0.78
CA ASP A 196 10.28 28.49 0.18
C ASP A 196 10.15 27.38 1.22
N TRP A 197 8.96 27.28 1.81
CA TRP A 197 8.65 26.26 2.83
C TRP A 197 8.86 24.82 2.38
N PHE A 198 8.82 24.53 1.06
CA PHE A 198 9.14 23.20 0.55
C PHE A 198 10.62 22.84 0.79
N GLU A 199 11.53 23.79 0.59
CA GLU A 199 12.97 23.58 0.82
C GLU A 199 13.34 23.64 2.30
N GLU A 200 12.63 24.47 3.07
CA GLU A 200 12.89 24.68 4.49
C GLU A 200 12.43 23.54 5.39
N LEU A 201 11.31 22.88 5.03
CA LEU A 201 10.75 21.77 5.81
C LEU A 201 11.26 20.41 5.34
N LEU A 202 11.39 20.21 4.03
CA LEU A 202 11.82 18.93 3.46
C LEU A 202 13.34 18.93 3.26
N ARG A 203 14.01 17.84 3.63
CA ARG A 203 15.47 17.70 3.50
C ARG A 203 15.88 16.44 2.75
N THR A 204 17.09 16.48 2.19
CA THR A 204 17.79 15.28 1.72
C THR A 204 18.32 14.52 2.94
N ASN A 205 18.25 13.20 2.89
CA ASN A 205 18.66 12.33 4.00
C ASN A 205 19.56 11.18 3.49
N VAL A 206 20.16 10.43 4.40
CA VAL A 206 21.07 9.33 4.07
C VAL A 206 20.31 8.02 3.96
N TYR A 207 20.72 7.19 3.01
CA TYR A 207 20.32 5.79 2.89
C TYR A 207 21.56 4.92 2.95
N HIS A 208 21.52 3.85 3.75
CA HIS A 208 22.49 2.79 3.62
C HIS A 208 21.95 1.42 4.03
N SER A 209 22.44 0.38 3.36
CA SER A 209 22.12 -1.01 3.67
C SER A 209 23.38 -1.86 3.59
N HIS A 210 23.56 -2.75 4.55
CA HIS A 210 24.65 -3.71 4.63
C HIS A 210 24.08 -5.11 4.73
N ASN A 211 24.62 -6.01 3.93
CA ASN A 211 24.29 -7.43 3.94
C ASN A 211 25.57 -8.25 4.03
N LEU A 212 25.65 -9.14 5.00
CA LEU A 212 26.70 -10.13 5.12
C LEU A 212 26.05 -11.52 5.11
N SER A 213 26.51 -12.40 4.22
CA SER A 213 26.06 -13.79 4.19
C SER A 213 27.22 -14.77 4.06
N LEU A 214 27.06 -15.93 4.66
CA LEU A 214 27.98 -17.06 4.66
C LEU A 214 27.21 -18.30 4.24
N LYS A 215 27.72 -19.03 3.25
CA LYS A 215 27.13 -20.31 2.83
C LYS A 215 28.18 -21.35 2.47
N GLY A 216 27.86 -22.62 2.72
CA GLY A 216 28.71 -23.76 2.42
C GLY A 216 28.10 -25.08 2.90
N GLY A 217 28.86 -26.17 2.78
CA GLY A 217 28.41 -27.50 3.19
C GLY A 217 29.40 -28.60 2.81
N ASN A 218 29.27 -29.77 3.45
CA ASN A 218 30.20 -30.90 3.34
C ASN A 218 29.53 -32.18 2.77
N GLY A 219 28.50 -32.06 1.93
CA GLY A 219 27.84 -33.20 1.29
C GLY A 219 26.68 -33.78 2.09
N GLU A 220 26.81 -33.81 3.42
CA GLU A 220 25.77 -34.24 4.38
C GLU A 220 25.00 -33.07 4.96
N THR A 221 25.72 -32.02 5.36
CA THR A 221 25.14 -30.81 5.94
C THR A 221 25.47 -29.61 5.08
N SER A 222 24.48 -28.76 4.83
CA SER A 222 24.67 -27.46 4.21
C SER A 222 24.04 -26.37 5.07
N TYR A 223 24.65 -25.19 5.07
CA TYR A 223 24.22 -24.08 5.90
C TYR A 223 24.28 -22.75 5.15
N TYR A 224 23.39 -21.85 5.54
CA TYR A 224 23.35 -20.45 5.12
C TYR A 224 23.10 -19.58 6.36
N ILE A 225 23.95 -18.59 6.58
CA ILE A 225 23.83 -17.63 7.68
C ILE A 225 23.87 -16.25 7.05
N SER A 226 22.96 -15.35 7.43
CA SER A 226 23.03 -13.95 7.02
C SER A 226 22.70 -13.00 8.15
N GLY A 227 23.29 -11.80 8.06
CA GLY A 227 23.01 -10.64 8.89
C GLY A 227 22.84 -9.42 7.99
N ASN A 228 21.84 -8.60 8.27
CA ASN A 228 21.57 -7.39 7.51
C ASN A 228 21.22 -6.21 8.43
N TYR A 229 21.59 -5.02 7.98
CA TYR A 229 21.25 -3.74 8.59
C TYR A 229 20.86 -2.77 7.48
N ALA A 230 19.73 -2.10 7.59
CA ALA A 230 19.30 -1.03 6.69
C ALA A 230 18.83 0.19 7.48
N TYR A 231 19.15 1.37 6.96
CA TYR A 231 18.71 2.65 7.47
C TYR A 231 18.30 3.55 6.29
N GLN A 232 17.13 4.16 6.43
CA GLN A 232 16.64 5.16 5.51
C GLN A 232 16.06 6.31 6.32
N GLY A 233 16.59 7.51 6.12
CA GLY A 233 15.98 8.71 6.67
C GLY A 233 14.89 9.26 5.75
N GLY A 234 13.80 9.74 6.34
CA GLY A 234 12.70 10.38 5.63
C GLY A 234 13.00 11.84 5.25
N ARG A 235 12.05 12.46 4.52
CA ARG A 235 12.13 13.88 4.11
C ARG A 235 11.95 14.89 5.24
N ILE A 236 11.38 14.50 6.38
CA ILE A 236 11.15 15.38 7.52
C ILE A 236 12.19 15.11 8.60
N GLU A 237 12.55 16.14 9.35
CA GLU A 237 13.42 16.01 10.51
C GLU A 237 12.87 15.02 11.55
N GLY A 238 13.73 14.11 12.03
CA GLY A 238 13.36 13.07 13.00
C GLY A 238 12.65 11.85 12.42
N ASN A 239 12.30 11.87 11.12
CA ASN A 239 11.71 10.72 10.43
C ASN A 239 12.82 9.78 9.94
N ASP A 240 12.83 8.56 10.45
CA ASP A 240 13.75 7.51 10.01
C ASP A 240 13.16 6.11 10.20
N LYS A 241 13.63 5.18 9.37
CA LYS A 241 13.36 3.75 9.51
C LYS A 241 14.68 3.00 9.53
N ARG A 242 14.84 2.13 10.53
CA ARG A 242 15.97 1.22 10.65
C ARG A 242 15.48 -0.21 10.75
N ARG A 243 16.25 -1.13 10.19
CA ARG A 243 15.93 -2.55 10.19
C ARG A 243 17.18 -3.40 10.34
N MET A 244 17.05 -4.44 11.13
CA MET A 244 18.08 -5.44 11.37
C MET A 244 17.46 -6.82 11.18
N GLY A 245 18.20 -7.73 10.59
CA GLY A 245 17.74 -9.09 10.38
C GLY A 245 18.87 -10.09 10.48
N VAL A 246 18.56 -11.27 11.01
CA VAL A 246 19.44 -12.42 11.03
C VAL A 246 18.67 -13.64 10.51
N ARG A 247 19.36 -14.50 9.77
CA ARG A 247 18.80 -15.76 9.27
C ARG A 247 19.83 -16.87 9.38
N LEU A 248 19.35 -18.04 9.75
CA LEU A 248 20.07 -19.31 9.73
C LEU A 248 19.20 -20.34 9.02
N ASN A 249 19.71 -20.93 7.96
CA ASN A 249 19.14 -22.10 7.30
C ASN A 249 20.14 -23.25 7.37
N LEU A 250 19.66 -24.42 7.77
CA LEU A 250 20.46 -25.64 7.89
C LEU A 250 19.71 -26.79 7.22
N ASP A 251 20.38 -27.47 6.30
CA ASP A 251 19.88 -28.69 5.66
C ASP A 251 20.81 -29.84 6.02
N HIS A 252 20.25 -30.93 6.52
CA HIS A 252 20.97 -32.13 6.91
C HIS A 252 20.36 -33.37 6.26
N LYS A 253 21.18 -34.21 5.64
CA LYS A 253 20.77 -35.50 5.08
C LYS A 253 20.52 -36.52 6.19
N LEU A 254 19.34 -37.11 6.21
CA LEU A 254 18.98 -38.22 7.09
C LEU A 254 19.25 -39.54 6.35
N GLY A 255 20.50 -39.99 6.38
CA GLY A 255 20.96 -41.16 5.61
C GLY A 255 20.79 -40.96 4.10
N THR A 256 20.33 -42.00 3.40
CA THR A 256 20.11 -41.96 1.93
C THR A 256 18.68 -41.63 1.52
N LYS A 257 17.74 -41.62 2.47
CA LYS A 257 16.29 -41.57 2.18
C LYS A 257 15.59 -40.29 2.64
N GLY A 258 16.25 -39.39 3.38
CA GLY A 258 15.57 -38.22 3.91
C GLY A 258 16.43 -36.98 4.09
N TYR A 259 15.76 -35.87 4.40
CA TYR A 259 16.35 -34.57 4.67
C TYR A 259 15.62 -33.89 5.83
N LEU A 260 16.39 -33.28 6.71
CA LEU A 260 15.93 -32.33 7.72
C LEU A 260 16.32 -30.93 7.25
N MET A 261 15.35 -30.03 7.16
CA MET A 261 15.56 -28.63 6.82
C MET A 261 15.08 -27.78 7.99
N MET A 262 15.96 -26.94 8.52
CA MET A 262 15.66 -26.01 9.60
C MET A 262 15.88 -24.59 9.10
N SER A 263 14.99 -23.69 9.50
CA SER A 263 15.05 -22.27 9.16
C SER A 263 14.70 -21.46 10.39
N VAL A 264 15.61 -20.57 10.80
CA VAL A 264 15.44 -19.66 11.92
C VAL A 264 15.68 -18.24 11.41
N ASN A 265 14.81 -17.32 11.79
CA ASN A 265 14.97 -15.91 11.49
C ASN A 265 14.66 -15.06 12.72
N GLY A 266 15.28 -13.88 12.75
CA GLY A 266 14.99 -12.84 13.72
C GLY A 266 15.09 -11.49 13.04
N GLY A 267 14.19 -10.58 13.39
CA GLY A 267 14.16 -9.24 12.83
C GLY A 267 13.76 -8.20 13.86
N PHE A 268 14.31 -7.01 13.68
CA PHE A 268 13.96 -5.81 14.43
C PHE A 268 13.80 -4.67 13.43
N SER A 269 12.64 -4.05 13.39
CA SER A 269 12.43 -2.77 12.71
C SER A 269 12.02 -1.72 13.72
N LYS A 270 12.48 -0.49 13.50
CA LYS A 270 12.04 0.67 14.24
C LYS A 270 11.81 1.81 13.28
N THR A 271 10.64 2.43 13.39
CA THR A 271 10.26 3.61 12.63
C THR A 271 10.00 4.73 13.62
N LYS A 272 10.63 5.89 13.37
CA LYS A 272 10.27 7.13 14.05
C LYS A 272 9.48 7.97 13.08
N THR A 273 8.26 8.29 13.48
CA THR A 273 7.40 9.19 12.72
C THR A 273 7.19 10.43 13.58
N PRO A 274 7.94 11.52 13.32
CA PRO A 274 7.84 12.75 14.11
C PRO A 274 6.47 13.41 13.97
N ASN A 275 5.61 12.94 13.06
CA ASN A 275 4.32 13.55 12.77
C ASN A 275 3.27 12.48 12.53
N GLY A 276 2.01 12.78 12.85
CA GLY A 276 0.91 11.83 12.70
C GLY A 276 0.14 12.12 11.42
N THR A 277 -0.62 11.15 10.92
CA THR A 277 -1.50 11.31 9.74
C THR A 277 -2.53 12.44 9.86
N LYS A 278 -2.88 12.87 11.08
CA LYS A 278 -3.76 14.03 11.33
C LYS A 278 -3.04 15.38 11.37
N ASN A 279 -1.73 15.37 11.62
CA ASN A 279 -0.89 16.55 11.82
C ASN A 279 0.44 16.35 11.08
N ASP A 280 0.41 16.03 9.78
CA ASP A 280 1.62 15.94 8.97
C ASP A 280 2.08 17.36 8.63
N PRO A 281 3.24 17.83 9.14
CA PRO A 281 3.71 19.18 8.89
C PRO A 281 4.06 19.38 7.42
N THR A 282 4.12 18.33 6.59
CA THR A 282 4.21 18.57 5.13
C THR A 282 3.00 19.33 4.58
N SER A 283 1.87 19.38 5.32
CA SER A 283 0.78 20.32 5.03
C SER A 283 1.21 21.78 5.18
N LEU A 284 2.13 22.10 6.10
CA LEU A 284 2.60 23.48 6.35
C LEU A 284 3.26 24.09 5.11
N VAL A 285 3.81 23.27 4.21
CA VAL A 285 4.32 23.74 2.91
C VAL A 285 3.24 24.46 2.11
N TYR A 286 1.97 24.07 2.28
CA TYR A 286 0.82 24.66 1.61
C TYR A 286 0.07 25.70 2.46
N GLU A 287 0.50 25.94 3.71
CA GLU A 287 -0.21 26.80 4.66
C GLU A 287 0.60 28.02 5.11
N LEU A 288 1.90 27.88 5.33
CA LEU A 288 2.76 28.98 5.78
C LEU A 288 2.99 29.99 4.65
N ASN A 289 2.94 31.28 4.98
CA ASN A 289 3.06 32.36 4.01
C ASN A 289 4.50 32.56 3.57
N PRO A 290 4.74 32.95 2.31
CA PRO A 290 6.09 33.17 1.81
C PRO A 290 6.80 34.36 2.49
N TYR A 291 6.06 35.33 3.04
CA TYR A 291 6.65 36.46 3.76
C TYR A 291 6.96 36.15 5.25
N GLU A 292 6.82 34.90 5.68
CA GLU A 292 7.14 34.44 7.03
C GLU A 292 8.53 33.81 7.11
N THR A 293 9.12 33.72 8.31
CA THR A 293 10.42 33.07 8.55
C THR A 293 10.37 32.15 9.77
N LYS A 294 11.34 31.24 9.91
CA LYS A 294 11.39 30.28 11.03
C LYS A 294 11.49 30.92 12.42
N SER A 295 12.11 32.09 12.51
CA SER A 295 12.34 32.82 13.77
C SER A 295 11.36 33.99 13.97
N GLY A 296 10.57 34.33 12.95
CA GLY A 296 9.59 35.40 13.01
C GLY A 296 8.26 34.96 13.61
N SER A 297 7.37 35.93 13.80
CA SER A 297 5.96 35.64 14.07
C SER A 297 5.27 35.15 12.81
N LEU A 298 4.38 34.16 12.95
CA LEU A 298 3.60 33.61 11.85
C LEU A 298 2.24 34.29 11.78
N TRP A 299 1.90 34.86 10.62
CA TRP A 299 0.57 35.40 10.33
C TRP A 299 -0.43 34.28 9.99
N SER A 300 0.06 33.19 9.39
CA SER A 300 -0.69 31.97 9.09
C SER A 300 -1.18 31.24 10.34
N TYR A 301 -0.42 31.35 11.42
CA TYR A 301 -0.71 30.78 12.73
C TYR A 301 -0.37 31.77 13.86
N PRO A 302 -1.22 32.80 14.09
CA PRO A 302 -0.94 33.84 15.07
C PRO A 302 -0.68 33.27 16.48
N GLY A 303 0.37 33.75 17.14
CA GLY A 303 0.75 33.31 18.48
C GLY A 303 1.38 31.91 18.55
N GLN A 304 1.73 31.30 17.41
CA GLN A 304 2.47 30.04 17.35
C GLN A 304 3.86 30.26 16.73
N THR A 305 4.80 29.42 17.14
CA THR A 305 6.14 29.35 16.54
C THR A 305 6.22 28.25 15.49
N TYR A 306 7.12 28.40 14.52
CA TYR A 306 7.42 27.35 13.54
C TYR A 306 7.84 26.04 14.22
N TYR A 307 8.60 26.13 15.33
CA TYR A 307 9.04 24.97 16.09
C TYR A 307 7.85 24.18 16.66
N GLU A 308 6.88 24.86 17.26
CA GLU A 308 5.68 24.20 17.80
C GLU A 308 4.92 23.51 16.67
N LEU A 309 4.65 24.17 15.54
CA LEU A 309 3.91 23.60 14.41
C LEU A 309 4.59 22.39 13.76
N THR A 310 5.91 22.27 13.89
CA THR A 310 6.68 21.13 13.37
C THR A 310 6.90 20.01 14.39
N HIS A 311 6.53 20.22 15.66
CA HIS A 311 6.68 19.26 16.77
C HIS A 311 5.33 18.97 17.45
N GLN A 312 4.29 18.83 16.64
CA GLN A 312 2.90 18.63 17.08
C GLN A 312 2.61 17.22 17.59
N TYR A 313 3.45 16.26 17.22
CA TYR A 313 3.26 14.86 17.50
C TYR A 313 4.62 14.17 17.57
N SER A 314 4.66 12.95 18.06
CA SER A 314 5.74 12.02 17.78
C SER A 314 5.22 10.60 17.95
N ALA A 315 5.60 9.72 17.04
CA ALA A 315 5.40 8.30 17.17
C ALA A 315 6.71 7.56 17.01
N GLU A 316 6.86 6.55 17.83
CA GLU A 316 7.90 5.54 17.68
C GLU A 316 7.19 4.20 17.61
N SER A 317 7.40 3.47 16.51
CA SER A 317 6.96 2.08 16.39
C SER A 317 8.16 1.16 16.25
N SER A 318 8.04 -0.04 16.80
CA SER A 318 9.03 -1.09 16.61
C SER A 318 8.38 -2.45 16.49
N ASP A 319 8.84 -3.21 15.51
CA ASP A 319 8.43 -4.60 15.30
C ASP A 319 9.62 -5.50 15.60
N LYS A 320 9.38 -6.48 16.48
CA LYS A 320 10.34 -7.54 16.81
C LYS A 320 9.72 -8.84 16.36
N ASN A 321 10.35 -9.51 15.40
CA ASN A 321 9.88 -10.79 14.91
C ASN A 321 10.92 -11.89 15.14
N ALA A 322 10.44 -13.09 15.44
CA ALA A 322 11.25 -14.30 15.54
C ALA A 322 10.45 -15.46 14.94
N GLY A 323 11.08 -16.16 13.99
CA GLY A 323 10.48 -17.28 13.30
C GLY A 323 11.38 -18.50 13.34
N ALA A 324 10.77 -19.68 13.49
CA ALA A 324 11.46 -20.95 13.38
C ALA A 324 10.57 -21.95 12.65
N SER A 325 11.13 -22.67 11.68
CA SER A 325 10.48 -23.79 11.02
C SER A 325 11.41 -24.98 10.88
N VAL A 326 10.80 -26.16 10.93
CA VAL A 326 11.42 -27.45 10.73
C VAL A 326 10.61 -28.19 9.69
N ASN A 327 11.28 -28.70 8.66
CA ASN A 327 10.71 -29.55 7.65
C ASN A 327 11.49 -30.87 7.63
N ILE A 328 10.78 -31.98 7.84
CA ILE A 328 11.31 -33.33 7.72
C ILE A 328 10.70 -33.94 6.46
N SER A 329 11.54 -34.32 5.51
CA SER A 329 11.13 -34.97 4.27
C SER A 329 11.76 -36.36 4.15
N LEU A 330 10.94 -37.39 4.02
CA LEU A 330 11.35 -38.80 3.96
C LEU A 330 10.84 -39.43 2.66
N ASN A 331 11.69 -40.24 2.03
CA ASN A 331 11.37 -41.04 0.84
C ASN A 331 11.56 -42.52 1.17
N PRO A 332 10.63 -43.13 1.93
CA PRO A 332 10.80 -44.49 2.45
C PRO A 332 10.89 -45.54 1.32
N ILE A 333 10.07 -45.34 0.28
CA ILE A 333 10.03 -46.14 -0.95
C ILE A 333 10.12 -45.22 -2.17
N GLU A 334 10.51 -45.78 -3.31
CA GLU A 334 10.63 -45.02 -4.56
C GLU A 334 9.28 -44.38 -4.94
N GLY A 335 9.30 -43.08 -5.25
CA GLY A 335 8.13 -42.31 -5.64
C GLY A 335 7.30 -41.74 -4.49
N LEU A 336 7.35 -42.33 -3.29
CA LEU A 336 6.62 -41.80 -2.12
C LEU A 336 7.48 -40.80 -1.35
N ASN A 337 6.98 -39.59 -1.19
CA ASN A 337 7.51 -38.54 -0.34
C ASN A 337 6.54 -38.24 0.82
N ILE A 338 7.06 -38.23 2.04
CA ILE A 338 6.37 -37.82 3.25
C ILE A 338 7.08 -36.58 3.76
N SER A 339 6.37 -35.45 3.79
CA SER A 339 6.91 -34.18 4.28
C SER A 339 6.08 -33.66 5.44
N ALA A 340 6.72 -33.34 6.55
CA ALA A 340 6.10 -32.74 7.72
C ALA A 340 6.80 -31.41 8.02
N VAL A 341 6.03 -30.33 8.00
CA VAL A 341 6.48 -28.97 8.29
C VAL A 341 5.81 -28.50 9.58
N ALA A 342 6.60 -27.99 10.52
CA ALA A 342 6.12 -27.27 11.68
C ALA A 342 6.78 -25.89 11.70
N GLY A 343 6.00 -24.86 12.01
CA GLY A 343 6.45 -23.47 12.03
C GLY A 343 5.87 -22.72 13.21
N LEU A 344 6.71 -21.87 13.81
CA LEU A 344 6.34 -20.89 14.82
C LEU A 344 6.79 -19.51 14.31
N ASP A 345 5.91 -18.54 14.41
CA ASP A 345 6.19 -17.14 14.09
C ASP A 345 5.66 -16.27 15.23
N PHE A 346 6.54 -15.47 15.82
CA PHE A 346 6.26 -14.57 16.93
C PHE A 346 6.52 -13.15 16.46
N VAL A 347 5.54 -12.27 16.61
CA VAL A 347 5.65 -10.85 16.29
C VAL A 347 5.22 -10.04 17.51
N LEU A 348 6.07 -9.14 17.96
CA LEU A 348 5.79 -8.14 18.97
C LEU A 348 5.90 -6.75 18.32
N GLY A 349 4.75 -6.14 18.06
CA GLY A 349 4.64 -4.74 17.66
C GLY A 349 4.46 -3.87 18.89
N GLU A 350 5.23 -2.80 18.99
CA GLU A 350 5.10 -1.77 20.02
C GLU A 350 4.99 -0.41 19.33
N SER A 351 4.07 0.43 19.81
CA SER A 351 3.98 1.82 19.38
C SER A 351 3.81 2.73 20.59
N ASN A 352 4.57 3.82 20.61
CA ASN A 352 4.43 4.92 21.55
C ASN A 352 4.10 6.18 20.75
N GLN A 353 2.98 6.81 21.05
CA GLN A 353 2.53 8.04 20.41
C GLN A 353 2.34 9.11 21.45
N PHE A 354 2.77 10.33 21.12
CA PHE A 354 2.77 11.45 22.03
C PHE A 354 2.37 12.73 21.32
N THR A 355 1.46 13.48 21.94
CA THR A 355 1.05 14.83 21.54
C THR A 355 1.32 15.73 22.73
N PRO A 356 2.24 16.71 22.64
CA PRO A 356 2.52 17.61 23.75
C PRO A 356 1.34 18.56 24.02
N SER A 357 1.25 19.07 25.25
CA SER A 357 0.25 20.09 25.62
C SER A 357 0.34 21.40 24.84
N THR A 358 1.49 21.69 24.24
CA THR A 358 1.75 22.85 23.35
C THR A 358 1.32 22.61 21.91
N ALA A 359 0.88 21.40 21.56
CA ALA A 359 0.38 21.14 20.22
C ALA A 359 -0.80 22.07 19.89
N TYR A 360 -0.83 22.62 18.68
CA TYR A 360 -1.89 23.44 18.11
C TYR A 360 -3.26 22.77 18.29
N SER A 361 -3.34 21.47 18.02
CA SER A 361 -4.56 20.67 18.22
C SER A 361 -5.03 20.59 19.69
N GLU A 362 -4.14 20.76 20.67
CA GLU A 362 -4.48 20.78 22.10
C GLU A 362 -4.81 22.20 22.59
N THR A 363 -4.08 23.22 22.11
CA THR A 363 -4.27 24.61 22.52
C THR A 363 -5.53 25.26 21.92
N HIS A 364 -5.98 24.80 20.75
CA HIS A 364 -7.12 25.38 20.01
C HIS A 364 -8.40 24.54 20.05
N SER A 365 -8.41 23.40 20.75
CA SER A 365 -9.59 22.53 20.87
C SER A 365 -10.48 22.84 22.09
N GLY A 366 -10.21 23.93 22.81
CA GLY A 366 -10.95 24.31 24.02
C GLY A 366 -10.67 23.42 25.24
N VAL A 367 -9.64 22.56 25.17
CA VAL A 367 -9.25 21.67 26.26
C VAL A 367 -8.53 22.50 27.35
N PRO A 368 -8.91 22.36 28.62
CA PRO A 368 -8.26 23.08 29.71
C PRO A 368 -6.83 22.57 29.93
N GLU A 369 -5.93 23.44 30.36
CA GLU A 369 -4.49 23.19 30.42
C GLU A 369 -4.11 21.90 31.17
N TYR A 370 -4.73 21.63 32.32
CA TYR A 370 -4.49 20.44 33.14
C TYR A 370 -4.89 19.10 32.48
N ALA A 371 -5.64 19.15 31.37
CA ALA A 371 -6.07 18.00 30.58
C ALA A 371 -5.35 17.88 29.23
N ARG A 372 -4.43 18.82 28.92
CA ARG A 372 -3.68 18.84 27.66
C ARG A 372 -2.51 17.86 27.65
N GLY A 373 -2.16 17.44 26.44
CA GLY A 373 -1.16 16.43 26.17
C GLY A 373 -1.79 15.05 26.14
N ILE A 374 -1.38 14.24 25.17
CA ILE A 374 -1.90 12.89 24.94
C ILE A 374 -0.73 11.93 24.91
N TYR A 375 -0.82 10.87 25.71
CA TYR A 375 0.10 9.74 25.67
C TYR A 375 -0.67 8.49 25.28
N THR A 376 -0.19 7.78 24.26
CA THR A 376 -0.77 6.50 23.84
C THR A 376 0.33 5.46 23.68
N LYS A 377 0.19 4.33 24.35
CA LYS A 377 1.07 3.16 24.18
C LYS A 377 0.24 1.98 23.72
N TYR A 378 0.70 1.36 22.64
CA TYR A 378 0.13 0.15 22.08
C TYR A 378 1.17 -0.96 22.07
N LYS A 379 0.76 -2.16 22.44
CA LYS A 379 1.57 -3.37 22.36
C LYS A 379 0.70 -4.46 21.76
N ASN A 380 1.22 -5.17 20.78
CA ASN A 380 0.51 -6.26 20.12
C ASN A 380 1.44 -7.45 19.96
N THR A 381 1.07 -8.57 20.56
CA THR A 381 1.78 -9.82 20.44
C THR A 381 0.96 -10.77 19.59
N THR A 382 1.52 -11.23 18.48
CA THR A 382 0.90 -12.23 17.61
C THR A 382 1.77 -13.48 17.56
N ILE A 383 1.18 -14.63 17.82
CA ILE A 383 1.84 -15.93 17.73
C ILE A 383 1.10 -16.79 16.70
N ASN A 384 1.77 -17.07 15.59
CA ASN A 384 1.29 -17.96 14.55
C ASN A 384 1.96 -19.33 14.71
N ARG A 385 1.14 -20.37 14.77
CA ARG A 385 1.56 -21.77 14.81
C ARG A 385 1.01 -22.48 13.59
N THR A 386 1.90 -23.11 12.84
CA THR A 386 1.54 -23.78 11.59
C THR A 386 2.08 -25.20 11.61
N SER A 387 1.26 -26.18 11.24
CA SER A 387 1.73 -27.52 10.93
C SER A 387 1.09 -28.00 9.62
N ASN A 388 1.91 -28.63 8.77
CA ASN A 388 1.48 -29.25 7.53
C ASN A 388 2.11 -30.62 7.42
N ILE A 389 1.30 -31.64 7.17
CA ILE A 389 1.77 -32.99 6.84
C ILE A 389 1.29 -33.29 5.43
N ARG A 390 2.20 -33.72 4.56
CA ARG A 390 1.95 -33.99 3.15
C ARG A 390 2.49 -35.36 2.77
N LEU A 391 1.65 -36.14 2.10
CA LEU A 391 2.02 -37.39 1.44
C LEU A 391 1.90 -37.15 -0.06
N THR A 392 2.95 -37.45 -0.82
CA THR A 392 2.94 -37.33 -2.29
C THR A 392 3.58 -38.55 -2.90
N TYR A 393 2.86 -39.24 -3.78
CA TYR A 393 3.34 -40.36 -4.56
C TYR A 393 3.48 -39.94 -6.03
N ASN A 394 4.69 -40.02 -6.55
CA ASN A 394 5.03 -39.74 -7.94
C ASN A 394 5.53 -41.02 -8.61
N ARG A 395 4.94 -41.40 -9.75
CA ARG A 395 5.37 -42.57 -10.51
C ARG A 395 5.29 -42.31 -12.01
N GLN A 396 6.34 -42.69 -12.73
CA GLN A 396 6.37 -42.69 -14.18
C GLN A 396 6.16 -44.11 -14.72
N PHE A 397 5.19 -44.29 -15.60
CA PHE A 397 4.92 -45.55 -16.31
C PHE A 397 5.25 -45.41 -17.79
N GLY A 398 5.94 -46.41 -18.35
CA GLY A 398 6.24 -46.47 -19.79
C GLY A 398 7.00 -45.25 -20.35
N LYS A 399 7.71 -44.48 -19.51
CA LYS A 399 8.40 -43.21 -19.85
C LYS A 399 7.51 -42.10 -20.40
N LYS A 400 6.19 -42.30 -20.44
CA LYS A 400 5.22 -41.39 -21.04
C LYS A 400 4.10 -40.98 -20.09
N HIS A 401 3.85 -41.74 -19.03
CA HIS A 401 2.76 -41.46 -18.11
C HIS A 401 3.36 -41.03 -16.77
N ASP A 402 3.30 -39.75 -16.45
CA ASP A 402 3.72 -39.22 -15.14
C ASP A 402 2.48 -39.02 -14.28
N LEU A 403 2.36 -39.77 -13.19
CA LEU A 403 1.25 -39.70 -12.24
C LEU A 403 1.74 -39.14 -10.91
N THR A 404 1.04 -38.13 -10.40
CA THR A 404 1.22 -37.55 -9.06
C THR A 404 -0.08 -37.67 -8.30
N ILE A 405 -0.06 -38.28 -7.12
CA ILE A 405 -1.19 -38.28 -6.19
C ILE A 405 -0.68 -37.82 -4.84
N GLY A 406 -1.42 -36.97 -4.15
CA GLY A 406 -1.05 -36.54 -2.81
C GLY A 406 -2.24 -36.17 -1.96
N CYS A 407 -1.97 -36.10 -0.66
CA CYS A 407 -2.90 -35.56 0.32
C CYS A 407 -2.12 -34.75 1.36
N ASN A 408 -2.82 -33.84 2.01
CA ASN A 408 -2.26 -33.06 3.10
C ASN A 408 -3.27 -32.78 4.20
N MET A 409 -2.74 -32.59 5.41
CA MET A 409 -3.46 -32.02 6.54
C MET A 409 -2.72 -30.77 6.98
N ASP A 410 -3.46 -29.69 7.23
CA ASP A 410 -2.90 -28.43 7.70
C ASP A 410 -3.62 -27.99 8.97
N TYR A 411 -2.87 -27.47 9.93
CA TYR A 411 -3.42 -26.82 11.10
C TYR A 411 -2.73 -25.48 11.31
N TYR A 412 -3.56 -24.44 11.47
CA TYR A 412 -3.12 -23.08 11.68
C TYR A 412 -3.79 -22.53 12.91
N ARG A 413 -3.02 -21.88 13.77
CA ARG A 413 -3.56 -21.15 14.92
C ARG A 413 -2.85 -19.82 15.07
N THR A 414 -3.64 -18.77 15.25
CA THR A 414 -3.17 -17.42 15.53
C THR A 414 -3.73 -17.01 16.89
N ASP A 415 -2.83 -16.71 17.82
CA ASP A 415 -3.15 -16.11 19.10
C ASP A 415 -2.66 -14.65 19.07
N THR A 416 -3.54 -13.69 19.31
CA THR A 416 -3.26 -12.26 19.37
C THR A 416 -3.60 -11.73 20.75
N ASP A 417 -2.67 -11.00 21.37
CA ASP A 417 -2.82 -10.33 22.65
C ASP A 417 -2.38 -8.87 22.47
N SER A 418 -3.36 -7.95 22.50
CA SER A 418 -3.10 -6.54 22.34
C SER A 418 -3.36 -5.79 23.63
N GLU A 419 -2.60 -4.75 23.89
CA GLU A 419 -2.74 -3.84 25.01
C GLU A 419 -2.68 -2.41 24.48
N LEU A 420 -3.66 -1.59 24.84
CA LEU A 420 -3.69 -0.17 24.54
C LEU A 420 -3.85 0.56 25.86
N MET A 421 -3.00 1.56 26.08
CA MET A 421 -3.15 2.54 27.14
C MET A 421 -3.15 3.92 26.52
N ARG A 422 -4.16 4.71 26.84
CA ARG A 422 -4.27 6.10 26.41
C ARG A 422 -4.59 6.98 27.62
N GLY A 423 -3.85 8.05 27.78
CA GLY A 423 -4.04 9.01 28.85
C GLY A 423 -3.82 10.44 28.40
N TYR A 424 -4.24 11.36 29.26
CA TYR A 424 -4.32 12.79 28.99
C TYR A 424 -3.74 13.58 30.17
N GLY A 425 -3.56 14.90 29.99
CA GLY A 425 -3.01 15.76 31.04
C GLY A 425 -1.53 15.51 31.33
N VAL A 426 -0.80 14.93 30.38
CA VAL A 426 0.63 14.59 30.52
C VAL A 426 1.56 15.79 30.31
N GLY A 427 1.03 16.95 29.94
CA GLY A 427 1.82 18.14 29.68
C GLY A 427 2.78 17.92 28.50
N THR A 428 4.08 18.12 28.75
CA THR A 428 5.17 17.89 27.79
C THR A 428 5.93 16.58 28.06
N LEU A 429 5.47 15.76 29.01
CA LEU A 429 6.14 14.54 29.44
C LEU A 429 5.67 13.32 28.63
N ASN A 430 6.57 12.71 27.86
CA ASN A 430 6.28 11.50 27.09
C ASN A 430 6.40 10.23 27.97
N THR A 431 5.53 10.09 28.96
CA THR A 431 5.50 8.92 29.86
C THR A 431 4.10 8.66 30.41
N ALA A 432 3.79 7.37 30.58
CA ALA A 432 2.55 6.93 31.20
C ALA A 432 2.40 7.42 32.66
N ALA A 433 3.50 7.63 33.37
CA ALA A 433 3.48 8.10 34.75
C ALA A 433 2.93 9.53 34.90
N ALA A 434 2.92 10.31 33.82
CA ALA A 434 2.40 11.67 33.81
C ALA A 434 0.89 11.74 33.55
N ILE A 435 0.22 10.61 33.31
CA ILE A 435 -1.21 10.59 33.00
C ILE A 435 -2.00 11.13 34.19
N ASN A 436 -2.79 12.17 33.96
CA ASN A 436 -3.66 12.72 35.00
C ASN A 436 -4.87 11.81 35.21
N GLN A 437 -4.85 11.04 36.29
CA GLN A 437 -5.90 10.07 36.64
C GLN A 437 -7.18 10.70 37.19
N SER A 438 -7.17 12.00 37.49
CA SER A 438 -8.36 12.71 37.99
C SER A 438 -9.32 13.16 36.87
N LEU A 439 -8.90 13.05 35.60
CA LEU A 439 -9.69 13.48 34.46
C LEU A 439 -10.92 12.60 34.24
N GLN A 440 -12.05 13.21 33.91
CA GLN A 440 -13.33 12.56 33.65
C GLN A 440 -13.83 12.88 32.22
N GLY A 441 -14.94 12.25 31.82
CA GLY A 441 -15.57 12.52 30.53
C GLY A 441 -14.71 12.07 29.34
N THR A 442 -14.61 12.88 28.29
CA THR A 442 -13.90 12.53 27.05
C THR A 442 -12.37 12.48 27.18
N ARG A 443 -11.82 13.04 28.26
CA ARG A 443 -10.38 13.04 28.58
C ARG A 443 -10.04 12.10 29.75
N GLN A 444 -10.94 11.19 30.13
CA GLN A 444 -10.62 10.16 31.10
C GLN A 444 -9.60 9.16 30.52
N PRO A 445 -8.58 8.73 31.29
CA PRO A 445 -7.65 7.70 30.84
C PRO A 445 -8.37 6.39 30.54
N TYR A 446 -7.87 5.65 29.55
CA TYR A 446 -8.48 4.43 29.05
C TYR A 446 -7.44 3.34 28.82
N VAL A 447 -7.80 2.11 29.19
CA VAL A 447 -7.00 0.90 28.95
C VAL A 447 -7.87 -0.13 28.24
N SER A 448 -7.30 -0.80 27.24
CA SER A 448 -7.90 -1.92 26.52
C SER A 448 -6.91 -3.07 26.45
N ALA A 449 -7.41 -4.31 26.52
CA ALA A 449 -6.57 -5.49 26.38
C ALA A 449 -7.28 -6.64 25.62
N PRO A 450 -7.62 -6.45 24.32
CA PRO A 450 -8.32 -7.47 23.56
C PRO A 450 -7.43 -8.71 23.34
N ARG A 451 -8.06 -9.87 23.36
CA ARG A 451 -7.41 -11.18 23.15
C ARG A 451 -8.21 -11.99 22.17
N ASP A 452 -7.57 -12.34 21.06
CA ASP A 452 -8.19 -13.09 19.98
C ASP A 452 -7.45 -14.40 19.72
N LYS A 453 -8.22 -15.47 19.50
CA LYS A 453 -7.69 -16.79 19.16
C LYS A 453 -8.48 -17.36 18.02
N THR A 454 -7.79 -17.65 16.92
CA THR A 454 -8.41 -18.27 15.74
C THR A 454 -7.65 -19.53 15.36
N ALA A 455 -8.39 -20.54 14.92
CA ALA A 455 -7.84 -21.81 14.49
C ALA A 455 -8.50 -22.28 13.19
N GLN A 456 -7.71 -22.93 12.36
CA GLN A 456 -8.15 -23.56 11.12
C GLN A 456 -7.55 -24.96 11.01
N LEU A 457 -8.35 -25.89 10.50
CA LEU A 457 -7.97 -27.27 10.23
C LEU A 457 -8.39 -27.62 8.80
N GLY A 458 -7.46 -28.08 7.98
CA GLY A 458 -7.67 -28.38 6.57
C GLY A 458 -7.26 -29.80 6.20
N PHE A 459 -8.01 -30.41 5.30
CA PHE A 459 -7.65 -31.66 4.62
C PHE A 459 -7.71 -31.46 3.11
N GLY A 460 -6.63 -31.80 2.42
CA GLY A 460 -6.51 -31.62 0.97
C GLY A 460 -6.10 -32.90 0.26
N GLY A 461 -6.50 -32.98 -1.01
CA GLY A 461 -6.12 -34.01 -1.96
C GLY A 461 -5.73 -33.37 -3.29
N VAL A 462 -4.73 -33.95 -3.93
CA VAL A 462 -4.22 -33.53 -5.24
C VAL A 462 -3.99 -34.73 -6.13
N ALA A 463 -4.37 -34.61 -7.40
CA ALA A 463 -4.03 -35.55 -8.45
C ALA A 463 -3.50 -34.78 -9.66
N GLY A 464 -2.39 -35.24 -10.23
CA GLY A 464 -1.78 -34.72 -11.44
C GLY A 464 -1.42 -35.86 -12.37
N TYR A 465 -1.62 -35.66 -13.66
CA TYR A 465 -1.27 -36.62 -14.69
C TYR A 465 -0.73 -35.91 -15.92
N THR A 466 0.44 -36.33 -16.39
CA THR A 466 1.07 -35.82 -17.60
C THR A 466 1.32 -36.97 -18.58
N PHE A 467 0.87 -36.80 -19.83
CA PHE A 467 1.11 -37.74 -20.92
C PHE A 467 2.12 -37.16 -21.92
N ASP A 468 3.30 -37.80 -22.01
CA ASP A 468 4.41 -37.53 -22.92
C ASP A 468 4.85 -36.04 -22.91
N GLY A 469 4.68 -35.37 -21.77
CA GLY A 469 4.88 -33.92 -21.62
C GLY A 469 4.02 -33.05 -22.54
N THR A 470 2.98 -33.62 -23.14
CA THR A 470 2.11 -32.95 -24.13
C THR A 470 0.77 -32.56 -23.51
N TYR A 471 0.18 -33.45 -22.71
CA TYR A 471 -1.07 -33.20 -22.02
C TYR A 471 -0.84 -33.23 -20.52
N ASP A 472 -1.29 -32.20 -19.82
CA ASP A 472 -1.23 -32.11 -18.38
C ASP A 472 -2.67 -31.99 -17.86
N VAL A 473 -3.00 -32.74 -16.82
CA VAL A 473 -4.27 -32.61 -16.10
C VAL A 473 -3.95 -32.56 -14.62
N TYR A 474 -4.57 -31.63 -13.91
CA TYR A 474 -4.36 -31.41 -12.50
C TYR A 474 -5.69 -31.13 -11.81
N ALA A 475 -5.93 -31.77 -10.67
CA ALA A 475 -7.14 -31.59 -9.89
C ALA A 475 -6.80 -31.50 -8.40
N THR A 476 -7.46 -30.58 -7.71
CA THR A 476 -7.34 -30.39 -6.26
C THR A 476 -8.71 -30.31 -5.62
N LEU A 477 -8.80 -30.86 -4.41
CA LEU A 477 -9.95 -30.75 -3.54
C LEU A 477 -9.43 -30.50 -2.13
N LYS A 478 -10.04 -29.56 -1.42
CA LYS A 478 -9.69 -29.23 -0.05
C LYS A 478 -10.93 -28.92 0.76
N ALA A 479 -10.97 -29.37 2.00
CA ALA A 479 -12.00 -29.03 2.97
C ALA A 479 -11.33 -28.37 4.18
N ASP A 480 -11.73 -27.14 4.49
CA ASP A 480 -11.19 -26.32 5.57
C ASP A 480 -12.27 -25.98 6.60
N ALA A 481 -11.98 -26.24 7.86
CA ALA A 481 -12.76 -25.82 9.01
C ALA A 481 -12.15 -24.54 9.61
N SER A 482 -12.98 -23.51 9.86
CA SER A 482 -12.56 -22.29 10.57
C SER A 482 -13.30 -22.12 11.88
N SER A 483 -12.58 -21.74 12.94
CA SER A 483 -13.18 -21.42 14.25
C SER A 483 -13.95 -20.09 14.25
N VAL A 484 -13.74 -19.24 13.24
CA VAL A 484 -14.42 -17.94 13.10
C VAL A 484 -15.89 -18.11 12.75
N LEU A 485 -16.24 -19.20 12.05
CA LEU A 485 -17.60 -19.44 11.57
C LEU A 485 -18.49 -20.10 12.63
N PRO A 486 -19.83 -19.96 12.49
CA PRO A 486 -20.82 -20.70 13.28
C PRO A 486 -20.56 -22.21 13.26
N ARG A 487 -20.94 -22.91 14.33
CA ARG A 487 -20.60 -24.33 14.58
C ARG A 487 -21.00 -25.26 13.42
N ASP A 488 -22.14 -25.00 12.82
CA ASP A 488 -22.76 -25.72 11.71
C ASP A 488 -22.20 -25.34 10.32
N LYS A 489 -21.49 -24.21 10.21
CA LYS A 489 -20.95 -23.68 8.94
C LYS A 489 -19.42 -23.67 8.86
N ARG A 490 -18.73 -24.35 9.79
CA ARG A 490 -17.25 -24.32 9.88
C ARG A 490 -16.56 -24.86 8.64
N TRP A 491 -17.06 -25.96 8.08
CA TRP A 491 -16.44 -26.69 6.97
C TRP A 491 -16.79 -26.10 5.63
N ASN A 492 -15.76 -25.76 4.86
CA ASN A 492 -15.88 -25.14 3.54
C ASN A 492 -14.99 -25.85 2.55
N ARG A 493 -15.46 -26.00 1.31
CA ARG A 493 -14.77 -26.76 0.27
C ARG A 493 -14.19 -25.82 -0.78
N ALA A 494 -12.92 -26.03 -1.11
CA ALA A 494 -12.25 -25.45 -2.26
C ALA A 494 -11.86 -26.57 -3.23
N TRP A 495 -11.99 -26.34 -4.52
CA TRP A 495 -11.61 -27.31 -5.53
C TRP A 495 -11.20 -26.61 -6.81
N ALA A 496 -10.35 -27.24 -7.59
CA ALA A 496 -9.97 -26.71 -8.89
C ALA A 496 -9.53 -27.84 -9.83
N ILE A 497 -9.73 -27.61 -11.11
CA ILE A 497 -9.23 -28.44 -12.19
C ILE A 497 -8.43 -27.56 -13.15
N GLY A 498 -7.31 -28.07 -13.63
CA GLY A 498 -6.46 -27.42 -14.61
C GLY A 498 -6.02 -28.41 -15.68
N THR A 499 -5.88 -27.93 -16.90
CA THR A 499 -5.38 -28.70 -18.03
C THR A 499 -4.34 -27.92 -18.80
N GLY A 500 -3.28 -28.58 -19.25
CA GLY A 500 -2.23 -28.04 -20.10
C GLY A 500 -2.13 -28.84 -21.41
N LEU A 501 -1.86 -28.14 -22.50
CA LEU A 501 -1.54 -28.73 -23.79
C LEU A 501 -0.28 -28.07 -24.32
N THR A 502 0.71 -28.86 -24.77
CA THR A 502 1.95 -28.37 -25.38
C THR A 502 2.03 -28.82 -26.84
N PRO A 503 1.36 -28.11 -27.80
CA PRO A 503 1.28 -28.58 -29.19
C PRO A 503 2.63 -28.70 -29.90
N THR A 504 3.67 -27.98 -29.49
CA THR A 504 5.00 -28.08 -30.12
C THR A 504 5.67 -29.44 -29.95
N LYS A 505 5.08 -30.35 -29.16
CA LYS A 505 5.49 -31.76 -29.10
C LYS A 505 5.00 -32.60 -30.29
N TYR A 506 3.98 -32.16 -31.02
CA TYR A 506 3.55 -32.84 -32.24
C TYR A 506 4.58 -32.69 -33.35
N LYS A 507 4.86 -33.77 -34.09
CA LYS A 507 5.84 -33.79 -35.19
C LYS A 507 5.62 -32.66 -36.21
N MET A 508 4.36 -32.32 -36.51
CA MET A 508 4.00 -31.25 -37.43
C MET A 508 4.48 -29.86 -36.96
N LEU A 509 4.38 -29.58 -35.66
CA LEU A 509 4.74 -28.28 -35.07
C LEU A 509 6.18 -28.24 -34.56
N ALA A 510 6.73 -29.38 -34.14
CA ALA A 510 8.11 -29.49 -33.64
C ALA A 510 9.18 -29.09 -34.67
N ASN A 511 8.86 -29.23 -35.96
CA ASN A 511 9.78 -28.89 -37.06
C ASN A 511 9.73 -27.40 -37.46
N LEU A 512 8.80 -26.61 -36.91
CA LEU A 512 8.66 -25.21 -37.24
C LEU A 512 9.77 -24.39 -36.56
N LYS A 513 10.78 -23.98 -37.32
CA LYS A 513 11.91 -23.17 -36.80
C LYS A 513 11.47 -21.82 -36.19
N TRP A 514 10.34 -21.28 -36.65
CA TRP A 514 9.81 -20.01 -36.18
C TRP A 514 9.06 -20.12 -34.85
N LEU A 515 8.52 -21.30 -34.50
CA LEU A 515 7.78 -21.55 -33.26
C LEU A 515 8.53 -22.57 -32.39
N SER A 516 9.22 -22.10 -31.37
CA SER A 516 10.08 -22.91 -30.49
C SER A 516 9.32 -23.57 -29.33
N TYR A 517 8.28 -22.91 -28.81
CA TYR A 517 7.45 -23.43 -27.73
C TYR A 517 6.03 -22.88 -27.87
N LEU A 518 5.03 -23.72 -27.59
CA LEU A 518 3.64 -23.31 -27.44
C LEU A 518 3.03 -24.15 -26.34
N ASN A 519 2.45 -23.50 -25.35
CA ASN A 519 1.70 -24.14 -24.28
C ASN A 519 0.41 -23.37 -24.02
N LEU A 520 -0.69 -24.12 -23.97
CA LEU A 520 -2.03 -23.64 -23.67
C LEU A 520 -2.43 -24.19 -22.31
N LYS A 521 -2.94 -23.33 -21.43
CA LYS A 521 -3.36 -23.69 -20.07
C LYS A 521 -4.80 -23.26 -19.88
N PHE A 522 -5.57 -24.10 -19.21
CA PHE A 522 -6.90 -23.77 -18.75
C PHE A 522 -7.02 -24.15 -17.28
N SER A 523 -7.69 -23.33 -16.48
CA SER A 523 -8.08 -23.74 -15.14
C SER A 523 -9.43 -23.18 -14.74
N TYR A 524 -10.17 -23.95 -13.96
CA TYR A 524 -11.45 -23.58 -13.38
C TYR A 524 -11.52 -24.09 -11.95
N GLY A 525 -11.95 -23.24 -11.02
CA GLY A 525 -12.07 -23.67 -9.64
C GLY A 525 -12.79 -22.68 -8.74
N GLN A 526 -13.08 -23.15 -7.54
CA GLN A 526 -13.70 -22.40 -6.47
C GLN A 526 -12.80 -22.38 -5.25
N THR A 527 -12.56 -21.19 -4.71
CA THR A 527 -11.94 -20.99 -3.40
C THR A 527 -12.92 -20.24 -2.48
N ALA A 528 -12.62 -20.19 -1.19
CA ALA A 528 -13.43 -19.50 -0.20
C ALA A 528 -12.58 -18.44 0.53
N ASN A 529 -13.15 -17.31 0.93
CA ASN A 529 -12.44 -16.23 1.64
C ASN A 529 -13.12 -15.95 2.99
N LEU A 530 -12.31 -15.88 4.05
CA LEU A 530 -12.73 -15.51 5.41
C LEU A 530 -11.95 -14.33 5.99
N ASN A 531 -11.00 -13.76 5.25
CA ASN A 531 -10.22 -12.62 5.73
C ASN A 531 -11.16 -11.47 6.10
N GLY A 532 -10.90 -10.75 7.19
CA GLY A 532 -11.74 -9.62 7.63
C GLY A 532 -13.08 -9.98 8.29
N VAL A 533 -13.30 -11.24 8.69
CA VAL A 533 -14.45 -11.65 9.52
C VAL A 533 -13.97 -11.92 10.95
N SER A 534 -14.66 -11.36 11.95
CA SER A 534 -14.38 -11.64 13.36
C SER A 534 -15.35 -12.66 13.95
N THR A 535 -14.94 -13.35 15.03
CA THR A 535 -15.81 -14.24 15.81
C THR A 535 -17.02 -13.51 16.39
N SER A 536 -16.85 -12.24 16.76
CA SER A 536 -17.93 -11.39 17.28
C SER A 536 -19.04 -11.12 16.26
N GLN A 537 -18.75 -11.25 14.95
CA GLN A 537 -19.75 -11.10 13.89
C GLN A 537 -20.57 -12.37 13.66
N THR A 538 -20.11 -13.53 14.14
CA THR A 538 -20.78 -14.83 13.92
C THR A 538 -21.43 -15.38 15.18
N VAL A 539 -20.95 -14.97 16.36
CA VAL A 539 -21.43 -15.42 17.67
C VAL A 539 -21.61 -14.22 18.60
N ALA A 540 -22.69 -14.24 19.39
CA ALA A 540 -22.94 -13.29 20.46
C ALA A 540 -21.72 -13.13 21.37
N SER A 541 -21.17 -11.92 21.43
CA SER A 541 -19.94 -11.59 22.16
C SER A 541 -20.18 -10.36 23.02
N PHE A 542 -19.70 -10.41 24.26
CA PHE A 542 -19.87 -9.36 25.25
C PHE A 542 -18.50 -8.81 25.65
N GLN A 543 -18.44 -7.51 25.92
CA GLN A 543 -17.28 -6.84 26.49
C GLN A 543 -17.66 -6.12 27.78
N TYR A 544 -16.72 -6.05 28.71
CA TYR A 544 -16.91 -5.26 29.92
C TYR A 544 -16.77 -3.77 29.59
N SER A 545 -17.78 -2.97 29.95
CA SER A 545 -17.68 -1.52 29.83
C SER A 545 -16.55 -0.98 30.71
N THR A 546 -15.85 0.07 30.26
CA THR A 546 -14.91 0.83 31.11
C THR A 546 -15.62 1.91 31.91
N SER A 547 -16.90 2.14 31.64
CA SER A 547 -17.77 2.99 32.45
C SER A 547 -18.56 2.14 33.43
N SER A 548 -18.85 2.68 34.62
CA SER A 548 -19.82 2.09 35.54
C SER A 548 -21.19 2.74 35.34
N TYR A 549 -22.25 1.98 35.59
CA TYR A 549 -23.58 2.52 35.79
C TYR A 549 -23.96 2.25 37.24
N GLU A 550 -24.10 3.31 38.02
CA GLU A 550 -24.17 3.23 39.49
C GLU A 550 -22.98 2.41 40.05
N ASN A 551 -23.26 1.39 40.86
CA ASN A 551 -22.28 0.49 41.46
C ASN A 551 -22.05 -0.79 40.64
N CYS A 552 -22.57 -0.87 39.42
CA CYS A 552 -22.46 -2.05 38.56
C CYS A 552 -21.60 -1.76 37.34
N ARG A 553 -20.88 -2.79 36.88
CA ARG A 553 -20.14 -2.75 35.62
C ARG A 553 -21.00 -3.35 34.51
N PRO A 554 -21.44 -2.55 33.51
CA PRO A 554 -22.21 -3.06 32.39
C PRO A 554 -21.41 -4.06 31.54
N LEU A 555 -22.15 -5.01 30.95
CA LEU A 555 -21.67 -5.86 29.87
C LEU A 555 -22.31 -5.37 28.57
N ASP A 556 -21.47 -4.83 27.69
CA ASP A 556 -21.89 -4.28 26.41
C ASP A 556 -21.79 -5.37 25.35
N PHE A 557 -22.76 -5.39 24.45
CA PHE A 557 -22.75 -6.29 23.31
C PHE A 557 -21.84 -5.72 22.21
N VAL A 558 -20.83 -6.48 21.80
CA VAL A 558 -19.74 -5.96 20.94
C VAL A 558 -20.24 -5.53 19.57
N THR A 559 -21.04 -6.37 18.91
CA THR A 559 -21.61 -6.11 17.59
C THR A 559 -22.76 -7.07 17.33
N LEU A 560 -23.74 -6.68 16.52
CA LEU A 560 -24.84 -7.57 16.14
C LEU A 560 -24.32 -8.72 15.27
N TYR A 561 -24.41 -9.94 15.79
CA TYR A 561 -23.92 -11.14 15.14
C TYR A 561 -24.94 -11.72 14.15
N ASN A 562 -24.43 -12.44 13.15
CA ASN A 562 -25.21 -13.14 12.17
C ASN A 562 -24.78 -14.63 12.13
N LYS A 563 -25.65 -15.49 12.67
CA LYS A 563 -25.45 -16.96 12.68
C LYS A 563 -25.48 -17.57 11.28
N ASP A 564 -25.95 -16.82 10.28
CA ASP A 564 -26.06 -17.31 8.92
C ASP A 564 -24.84 -17.08 8.04
N LEU A 565 -23.82 -16.38 8.55
CA LEU A 565 -22.62 -16.04 7.80
C LEU A 565 -21.90 -17.27 7.25
N VAL A 566 -21.61 -17.19 5.95
CA VAL A 566 -20.77 -18.12 5.20
C VAL A 566 -19.57 -17.36 4.61
N PRO A 567 -18.46 -18.04 4.25
CA PRO A 567 -17.38 -17.39 3.53
C PRO A 567 -17.82 -16.89 2.16
N GLU A 568 -17.11 -15.88 1.67
CA GLU A 568 -17.22 -15.46 0.26
C GLU A 568 -16.66 -16.57 -0.62
N GLN A 569 -17.30 -16.83 -1.77
CA GLN A 569 -16.88 -17.88 -2.69
C GLN A 569 -16.33 -17.28 -3.98
N ASN A 570 -15.06 -17.51 -4.27
CA ASN A 570 -14.39 -17.02 -5.47
C ASN A 570 -14.37 -18.12 -6.53
N ILE A 571 -15.15 -17.95 -7.59
CA ILE A 571 -15.17 -18.84 -8.75
C ILE A 571 -14.30 -18.22 -9.83
N THR A 572 -13.20 -18.87 -10.18
CA THR A 572 -12.22 -18.33 -11.13
C THR A 572 -12.10 -19.26 -12.34
N SER A 573 -12.11 -18.65 -13.53
CA SER A 573 -11.74 -19.29 -14.79
C SER A 573 -10.52 -18.58 -15.38
N ASP A 574 -9.56 -19.34 -15.89
CA ASP A 574 -8.33 -18.83 -16.48
C ASP A 574 -8.03 -19.56 -17.80
N ILE A 575 -7.60 -18.80 -18.81
CA ILE A 575 -7.07 -19.31 -20.08
C ILE A 575 -5.72 -18.65 -20.32
N GLY A 576 -4.66 -19.45 -20.40
CA GLY A 576 -3.29 -19.02 -20.61
C GLY A 576 -2.71 -19.52 -21.92
N LEU A 577 -1.90 -18.69 -22.56
CA LEU A 577 -1.08 -19.03 -23.72
C LEU A 577 0.34 -18.55 -23.44
N SER A 578 1.31 -19.46 -23.57
CA SER A 578 2.74 -19.15 -23.55
C SER A 578 3.35 -19.62 -24.86
N ALA A 579 3.91 -18.70 -25.64
CA ALA A 579 4.55 -18.97 -26.91
C ALA A 579 5.98 -18.44 -26.95
N GLU A 580 6.89 -19.19 -27.54
CA GLU A 580 8.25 -18.75 -27.84
C GLU A 580 8.49 -18.82 -29.35
N PHE A 581 8.87 -17.68 -29.93
CA PHE A 581 9.20 -17.56 -31.35
C PHE A 581 10.71 -17.36 -31.52
N PHE A 582 11.32 -18.11 -32.45
CA PHE A 582 12.74 -18.05 -32.80
C PHE A 582 13.71 -18.15 -31.61
N LYS A 583 13.28 -18.69 -30.46
CA LYS A 583 14.00 -18.69 -29.16
C LYS A 583 14.37 -17.29 -28.62
N ARG A 584 13.80 -16.25 -29.21
CA ARG A 584 14.13 -14.83 -28.95
C ARG A 584 12.95 -14.03 -28.43
N ILE A 585 11.74 -14.36 -28.85
CA ILE A 585 10.52 -13.66 -28.45
C ILE A 585 9.69 -14.60 -27.60
N THR A 586 9.46 -14.24 -26.35
CA THR A 586 8.51 -14.94 -25.48
C THR A 586 7.26 -14.06 -25.35
N LEU A 587 6.10 -14.66 -25.56
CA LEU A 587 4.79 -14.02 -25.44
C LEU A 587 3.95 -14.85 -24.46
N ASP A 588 3.50 -14.21 -23.39
CA ASP A 588 2.60 -14.79 -22.40
C ASP A 588 1.31 -13.97 -22.39
N ILE A 589 0.17 -14.64 -22.56
CA ILE A 589 -1.16 -14.03 -22.52
C ILE A 589 -2.01 -14.85 -21.55
N ASN A 590 -2.71 -14.15 -20.67
CA ASN A 590 -3.57 -14.75 -19.66
C ASN A 590 -4.89 -13.98 -19.60
N LEU A 591 -6.00 -14.68 -19.85
CA LEU A 591 -7.35 -14.19 -19.73
C LEU A 591 -7.98 -14.80 -18.49
N TYR A 592 -8.59 -13.98 -17.65
CA TYR A 592 -9.22 -14.47 -16.43
C TYR A 592 -10.58 -13.83 -16.15
N SER A 593 -11.40 -14.55 -15.41
CA SER A 593 -12.66 -14.09 -14.86
C SER A 593 -12.83 -14.68 -13.47
N ARG A 594 -12.82 -13.84 -12.44
CA ARG A 594 -13.08 -14.17 -11.04
C ARG A 594 -14.41 -13.57 -10.62
N LYS A 595 -15.34 -14.42 -10.20
CA LYS A 595 -16.65 -14.03 -9.67
C LYS A 595 -16.72 -14.37 -8.18
N THR A 596 -16.76 -13.36 -7.34
CA THR A 596 -16.97 -13.49 -5.89
C THR A 596 -18.47 -13.51 -5.62
N LYS A 597 -19.00 -14.64 -5.17
CA LYS A 597 -20.39 -14.78 -4.70
C LYS A 597 -20.45 -14.72 -3.18
N GLN A 598 -21.64 -14.42 -2.65
CA GLN A 598 -21.86 -14.30 -1.21
C GLN A 598 -20.92 -13.27 -0.59
N ALA A 599 -20.67 -12.15 -1.30
CA ALA A 599 -19.81 -11.09 -0.81
C ALA A 599 -20.31 -10.59 0.55
N LEU A 600 -19.40 -10.30 1.47
CA LEU A 600 -19.76 -9.88 2.82
C LEU A 600 -19.83 -8.36 2.88
N LEU A 601 -20.98 -7.78 3.14
CA LEU A 601 -21.13 -6.33 3.28
C LEU A 601 -21.84 -5.97 4.58
N ASP A 602 -21.56 -4.75 5.06
CA ASP A 602 -22.33 -4.14 6.13
C ASP A 602 -23.59 -3.51 5.52
N VAL A 603 -24.75 -4.02 5.91
CA VAL A 603 -26.05 -3.61 5.38
C VAL A 603 -26.75 -2.76 6.42
N PRO A 604 -27.33 -1.61 6.07
CA PRO A 604 -28.11 -0.81 7.00
C PRO A 604 -29.31 -1.61 7.52
N ILE A 605 -29.56 -1.50 8.82
CA ILE A 605 -30.72 -2.11 9.50
C ILE A 605 -31.46 -1.06 10.33
N PRO A 606 -32.75 -1.26 10.63
CA PRO A 606 -33.50 -0.31 11.46
C PRO A 606 -32.85 -0.09 12.83
N SER A 607 -32.67 1.17 13.20
CA SER A 607 -32.04 1.60 14.46
C SER A 607 -32.79 1.14 15.71
N SER A 608 -34.07 0.77 15.58
CA SER A 608 -34.89 0.16 16.65
C SER A 608 -34.30 -1.15 17.19
N THR A 609 -33.39 -1.79 16.45
CA THR A 609 -32.64 -2.97 16.90
C THR A 609 -31.49 -2.65 17.87
N GLY A 610 -31.19 -1.38 18.11
CA GLY A 610 -30.01 -0.90 18.86
C GLY A 610 -28.74 -0.83 18.02
N TYR A 611 -28.81 -1.20 16.74
CA TYR A 611 -27.71 -1.19 15.77
C TYR A 611 -28.16 -0.55 14.46
N THR A 612 -27.21 0.00 13.72
CA THR A 612 -27.47 0.65 12.42
C THR A 612 -27.00 -0.18 11.23
N VAL A 613 -26.11 -1.17 11.45
CA VAL A 613 -25.58 -2.05 10.40
C VAL A 613 -25.49 -3.50 10.85
N LEU A 614 -25.64 -4.43 9.90
CA LEU A 614 -25.45 -5.87 10.11
C LEU A 614 -24.65 -6.46 8.95
N LYS A 615 -23.61 -7.23 9.29
CA LYS A 615 -22.82 -7.94 8.29
C LYS A 615 -23.62 -9.11 7.70
N ARG A 616 -23.77 -9.12 6.38
CA ARG A 616 -24.53 -10.15 5.63
C ARG A 616 -23.80 -10.56 4.36
N ASN A 617 -24.05 -11.78 3.91
CA ASN A 617 -23.66 -12.22 2.58
C ASN A 617 -24.64 -11.62 1.55
N ILE A 618 -24.27 -10.48 0.99
CA ILE A 618 -25.06 -9.75 0.01
C ILE A 618 -24.14 -9.28 -1.13
N GLY A 619 -24.47 -9.74 -2.32
CA GLY A 619 -23.87 -9.27 -3.55
C GLY A 619 -22.79 -10.14 -4.17
N VAL A 620 -22.46 -9.72 -5.39
CA VAL A 620 -21.61 -10.46 -6.33
C VAL A 620 -20.65 -9.49 -7.00
N LEU A 621 -19.36 -9.75 -6.89
CA LEU A 621 -18.30 -8.96 -7.49
C LEU A 621 -17.65 -9.73 -8.66
N LEU A 622 -17.35 -9.03 -9.75
CA LEU A 622 -16.62 -9.56 -10.90
C LEU A 622 -15.29 -8.82 -11.06
N ASN A 623 -14.21 -9.58 -11.18
CA ASN A 623 -12.93 -9.13 -11.73
C ASN A 623 -12.68 -9.89 -13.03
N LYS A 624 -12.59 -9.18 -14.15
CA LYS A 624 -12.31 -9.77 -15.46
C LYS A 624 -11.17 -9.01 -16.11
N GLY A 625 -10.24 -9.73 -16.72
CA GLY A 625 -9.06 -9.06 -17.25
C GLY A 625 -8.22 -9.87 -18.22
N ILE A 626 -7.26 -9.16 -18.80
CA ILE A 626 -6.20 -9.71 -19.63
C ILE A 626 -4.85 -9.26 -19.05
N GLU A 627 -3.93 -10.20 -18.95
CA GLU A 627 -2.52 -9.96 -18.63
C GLU A 627 -1.71 -10.40 -19.85
N MET A 628 -0.81 -9.55 -20.32
CA MET A 628 0.08 -9.86 -21.43
C MET A 628 1.51 -9.48 -21.05
N GLY A 629 2.45 -10.36 -21.36
CA GLY A 629 3.88 -10.14 -21.23
C GLY A 629 4.56 -10.48 -22.56
N ILE A 630 5.46 -9.61 -22.99
CA ILE A 630 6.34 -9.88 -24.12
C ILE A 630 7.78 -9.66 -23.68
N ASN A 631 8.68 -10.55 -24.10
CA ASN A 631 10.10 -10.43 -23.84
C ASN A 631 10.89 -10.72 -25.11
N PHE A 632 11.77 -9.81 -25.50
CA PHE A 632 12.52 -9.86 -26.74
C PHE A 632 14.02 -9.83 -26.46
N LYS A 633 14.71 -10.92 -26.81
CA LYS A 633 16.17 -11.02 -26.81
C LYS A 633 16.73 -10.40 -28.10
N ILE A 634 17.01 -9.10 -28.07
CA ILE A 634 17.53 -8.35 -29.23
C ILE A 634 18.91 -8.89 -29.61
N LEU A 635 19.81 -8.92 -28.65
CA LEU A 635 21.18 -9.38 -28.81
C LEU A 635 21.43 -10.50 -27.81
N ASP A 636 22.02 -11.58 -28.29
CA ASP A 636 22.40 -12.72 -27.46
C ASP A 636 23.71 -13.30 -27.98
N SER A 637 24.79 -12.58 -27.70
CA SER A 637 26.16 -12.94 -28.07
C SER A 637 27.03 -13.08 -26.82
N ALA A 638 28.21 -13.68 -26.95
CA ALA A 638 29.12 -13.88 -25.83
C ALA A 638 29.53 -12.56 -25.12
N ASN A 639 29.66 -11.47 -25.88
CA ASN A 639 30.11 -10.19 -25.35
C ASN A 639 28.97 -9.18 -25.12
N TRP A 640 27.83 -9.35 -25.78
CA TRP A 640 26.72 -8.42 -25.68
C TRP A 640 25.40 -9.18 -25.63
N ARG A 641 24.65 -8.97 -24.54
CA ARG A 641 23.28 -9.42 -24.37
C ARG A 641 22.37 -8.22 -24.15
N MET A 642 21.25 -8.16 -24.84
CA MET A 642 20.26 -7.10 -24.69
C MET A 642 18.86 -7.69 -24.76
N THR A 643 18.07 -7.42 -23.74
CA THR A 643 16.69 -7.89 -23.61
C THR A 643 15.78 -6.70 -23.30
N VAL A 644 14.65 -6.64 -24.01
CA VAL A 644 13.56 -5.72 -23.73
C VAL A 644 12.33 -6.53 -23.39
N GLY A 645 11.75 -6.28 -22.23
CA GLY A 645 10.49 -6.87 -21.81
C GLY A 645 9.44 -5.77 -21.62
N ALA A 646 8.19 -6.08 -21.92
CA ALA A 646 7.06 -5.24 -21.55
C ALA A 646 5.94 -6.13 -21.03
N ASN A 647 5.18 -5.63 -20.07
CA ASN A 647 3.95 -6.26 -19.64
C ASN A 647 2.84 -5.23 -19.46
N ILE A 648 1.61 -5.70 -19.57
CA ILE A 648 0.38 -4.95 -19.32
C ILE A 648 -0.62 -5.87 -18.64
N ALA A 649 -1.38 -5.33 -17.71
CA ALA A 649 -2.51 -5.97 -17.07
C ALA A 649 -3.69 -5.00 -17.10
N TYR A 650 -4.80 -5.47 -17.64
CA TYR A 650 -6.10 -4.83 -17.56
C TYR A 650 -6.99 -5.61 -16.61
N ASN A 651 -7.60 -4.94 -15.64
CA ASN A 651 -8.59 -5.52 -14.74
C ASN A 651 -9.83 -4.62 -14.68
N GLU A 652 -10.94 -5.11 -15.19
CA GLU A 652 -12.25 -4.53 -14.98
C GLU A 652 -12.84 -5.08 -13.67
N ASN A 653 -13.23 -4.19 -12.76
CA ASN A 653 -13.99 -4.55 -11.57
C ASN A 653 -15.43 -4.06 -11.71
N LYS A 654 -16.40 -4.92 -11.35
CA LYS A 654 -17.82 -4.62 -11.47
C LYS A 654 -18.65 -5.28 -10.37
N VAL A 655 -19.51 -4.50 -9.72
CA VAL A 655 -20.60 -5.01 -8.89
C VAL A 655 -21.67 -5.57 -9.82
N LEU A 656 -21.91 -6.87 -9.79
CA LEU A 656 -22.89 -7.52 -10.65
C LEU A 656 -24.29 -7.57 -10.06
N ASP A 657 -24.37 -7.72 -8.74
CA ASP A 657 -25.63 -7.94 -8.04
C ASP A 657 -25.47 -7.55 -6.57
N LEU A 658 -26.52 -7.03 -5.94
CA LEU A 658 -26.63 -6.77 -4.50
C LEU A 658 -27.89 -7.43 -3.91
N TYR A 659 -28.51 -8.37 -4.64
CA TYR A 659 -29.67 -9.22 -4.35
C TYR A 659 -31.00 -8.49 -4.09
N TYR A 660 -31.00 -7.40 -3.33
CA TYR A 660 -32.22 -6.74 -2.85
C TYR A 660 -32.35 -5.27 -3.26
N THR A 661 -31.30 -4.67 -3.81
CA THR A 661 -31.25 -3.25 -4.19
C THR A 661 -30.28 -3.05 -5.35
N ASP A 662 -30.45 -1.98 -6.12
CA ASP A 662 -29.48 -1.59 -7.17
C ASP A 662 -28.32 -0.76 -6.60
N LYS A 663 -28.54 -0.11 -5.45
CA LYS A 663 -27.56 0.74 -4.77
C LYS A 663 -27.60 0.52 -3.26
N ILE A 664 -26.43 0.46 -2.63
CA ILE A 664 -26.31 0.47 -1.17
C ILE A 664 -25.82 1.84 -0.73
N TYR A 665 -26.54 2.41 0.24
CA TYR A 665 -26.14 3.60 0.98
C TYR A 665 -26.04 3.18 2.45
N THR A 666 -24.85 3.29 3.05
CA THR A 666 -24.67 2.92 4.47
C THR A 666 -25.45 3.86 5.39
N TYR A 667 -25.66 5.11 4.98
CA TYR A 667 -26.44 6.12 5.70
C TYR A 667 -27.54 6.69 4.81
N GLU A 668 -28.71 6.93 5.38
CA GLU A 668 -29.90 7.39 4.65
C GLU A 668 -29.66 8.73 3.91
N GLU A 669 -28.94 9.64 4.58
CA GLU A 669 -28.59 10.98 4.11
C GLU A 669 -27.45 11.00 3.05
N SER A 670 -26.79 9.86 2.79
CA SER A 670 -25.71 9.82 1.80
C SER A 670 -26.23 10.06 0.39
N LEU A 671 -25.72 11.09 -0.29
CA LEU A 671 -26.03 11.34 -1.71
C LEU A 671 -25.27 10.41 -2.66
N VAL A 672 -24.11 9.91 -2.23
CA VAL A 672 -23.25 9.01 -3.01
C VAL A 672 -23.48 7.56 -2.56
N PRO A 673 -23.68 6.61 -3.49
CA PRO A 673 -23.78 5.20 -3.13
C PRO A 673 -22.42 4.63 -2.72
N ASP A 674 -22.41 3.72 -1.74
CA ASP A 674 -21.22 2.92 -1.42
C ASP A 674 -20.93 1.89 -2.51
N TYR A 675 -21.99 1.29 -3.06
CA TYR A 675 -21.92 0.32 -4.15
C TYR A 675 -23.13 0.51 -5.07
N GLU A 676 -22.91 0.35 -6.39
CA GLU A 676 -23.95 0.44 -7.41
C GLU A 676 -23.77 -0.69 -8.44
N ILE A 677 -24.85 -1.40 -8.75
CA ILE A 677 -24.84 -2.44 -9.77
C ILE A 677 -24.39 -1.85 -11.11
N GLY A 678 -23.45 -2.53 -11.75
CA GLY A 678 -22.93 -2.12 -13.04
C GLY A 678 -21.70 -1.21 -12.96
N LYS A 679 -21.33 -0.70 -11.78
CA LYS A 679 -20.16 0.14 -11.55
C LYS A 679 -19.05 -0.63 -10.83
N SER A 680 -17.84 -0.08 -10.85
CA SER A 680 -16.71 -0.59 -10.05
C SER A 680 -16.95 -0.31 -8.57
N TYR A 681 -16.37 -1.13 -7.69
CA TYR A 681 -16.48 -0.99 -6.23
C TYR A 681 -15.92 0.33 -5.67
N ASP A 682 -15.09 1.02 -6.44
CA ASP A 682 -14.30 2.20 -6.08
C ASP A 682 -14.54 3.36 -7.05
N MET A 683 -15.74 3.38 -7.63
CA MET A 683 -16.17 4.47 -8.48
C MET A 683 -16.23 5.77 -7.67
N LEU A 684 -15.60 6.83 -8.19
CA LEU A 684 -15.76 8.17 -7.66
C LEU A 684 -17.06 8.76 -8.19
N TYR A 685 -17.89 9.30 -7.30
CA TYR A 685 -19.16 9.92 -7.66
C TYR A 685 -19.17 11.39 -7.27
N GLY A 686 -19.94 12.18 -8.03
CA GLY A 686 -20.18 13.58 -7.75
C GLY A 686 -20.94 14.26 -8.90
N PRO A 687 -21.33 15.54 -8.74
CA PRO A 687 -22.04 16.26 -9.78
C PRO A 687 -21.13 16.58 -10.99
N GLU A 688 -21.74 16.70 -12.16
CA GLU A 688 -21.05 17.23 -13.35
C GLU A 688 -21.05 18.77 -13.29
N SER A 689 -19.87 19.38 -13.20
CA SER A 689 -19.73 20.84 -13.20
C SER A 689 -19.72 21.40 -14.63
N LEU A 690 -20.64 22.32 -14.90
CA LEU A 690 -20.74 23.06 -16.16
C LEU A 690 -19.82 24.28 -16.19
N GLY A 691 -19.46 24.81 -15.02
CA GLY A 691 -18.53 25.92 -14.88
C GLY A 691 -18.82 26.74 -13.65
N ILE A 692 -18.27 27.95 -13.62
CA ILE A 692 -18.60 28.97 -12.64
C ILE A 692 -19.52 29.96 -13.35
N ASP A 693 -20.65 30.26 -12.75
CA ASP A 693 -21.57 31.28 -13.25
C ASP A 693 -20.94 32.68 -13.07
N PRO A 694 -20.71 33.46 -14.15
CA PRO A 694 -20.12 34.79 -14.06
C PRO A 694 -20.94 35.79 -13.24
N MET A 695 -22.24 35.53 -13.04
CA MET A 695 -23.14 36.43 -12.31
C MET A 695 -23.08 36.22 -10.80
N THR A 696 -23.01 34.97 -10.36
CA THR A 696 -23.06 34.61 -8.94
C THR A 696 -21.70 34.18 -8.38
N GLY A 697 -20.76 33.80 -9.24
CA GLY A 697 -19.45 33.28 -8.84
C GLY A 697 -19.46 31.86 -8.30
N TYR A 698 -20.62 31.20 -8.26
CA TYR A 698 -20.76 29.81 -7.79
C TYR A 698 -20.61 28.79 -8.93
N PRO A 699 -20.18 27.57 -8.61
CA PRO A 699 -20.24 26.48 -9.56
C PRO A 699 -21.69 26.17 -9.97
N VAL A 700 -21.88 25.87 -11.26
CA VAL A 700 -23.12 25.34 -11.82
C VAL A 700 -22.93 23.86 -12.08
N PHE A 701 -23.89 23.05 -11.66
CA PHE A 701 -23.94 21.62 -11.85
C PHE A 701 -25.06 21.25 -12.82
N ARG A 702 -24.87 20.15 -13.55
CA ARG A 702 -25.97 19.52 -14.30
C ARG A 702 -26.89 18.80 -13.31
N ASP A 703 -28.19 19.03 -13.40
CA ASP A 703 -29.18 18.30 -12.60
C ASP A 703 -29.53 16.94 -13.22
N GLY A 704 -30.26 16.10 -12.46
CA GLY A 704 -30.69 14.77 -12.93
C GLY A 704 -31.62 14.75 -14.16
N ASN A 705 -32.23 15.88 -14.52
CA ASN A 705 -33.08 16.03 -15.71
C ASN A 705 -32.33 16.64 -16.90
N GLY A 706 -31.03 16.93 -16.75
CA GLY A 706 -30.18 17.57 -17.76
C GLY A 706 -30.24 19.10 -17.77
N GLY A 707 -30.94 19.72 -16.82
CA GLY A 707 -30.96 21.16 -16.59
C GLY A 707 -29.74 21.65 -15.80
N GLU A 708 -29.74 22.95 -15.49
CA GLU A 708 -28.69 23.59 -14.70
C GLU A 708 -29.17 23.85 -13.28
N LYS A 709 -28.31 23.50 -12.30
CA LYS A 709 -28.54 23.75 -10.88
C LYS A 709 -27.31 24.43 -10.28
N GLN A 710 -27.52 25.59 -9.67
CA GLN A 710 -26.48 26.32 -8.95
C GLN A 710 -26.02 25.55 -7.70
N ALA A 711 -24.74 25.66 -7.34
CA ALA A 711 -24.21 25.04 -6.13
C ALA A 711 -24.92 25.49 -4.84
N SER A 712 -25.53 26.68 -4.83
CA SER A 712 -26.32 27.19 -3.72
C SER A 712 -27.66 26.47 -3.49
N SER A 713 -28.05 25.56 -4.40
CA SER A 713 -29.23 24.71 -4.27
C SER A 713 -28.87 23.33 -3.73
N THR A 714 -29.76 22.74 -2.91
CA THR A 714 -29.54 21.41 -2.36
C THR A 714 -29.43 20.35 -3.47
N LEU A 715 -28.32 19.59 -3.45
CA LEU A 715 -28.11 18.45 -4.33
C LEU A 715 -28.98 17.27 -3.88
N LYS A 716 -29.44 16.49 -4.86
CA LYS A 716 -30.18 15.25 -4.64
C LYS A 716 -29.42 14.07 -5.23
N LYS A 717 -29.84 12.85 -4.89
CA LYS A 717 -29.22 11.60 -5.37
C LYS A 717 -29.20 11.52 -6.91
N GLU A 718 -30.19 12.12 -7.58
CA GLU A 718 -30.32 12.14 -9.04
C GLU A 718 -29.31 13.07 -9.72
N ASP A 719 -28.75 14.05 -8.99
CA ASP A 719 -27.76 15.00 -9.53
C ASP A 719 -26.34 14.42 -9.53
N ILE A 720 -26.13 13.24 -8.92
CA ILE A 720 -24.83 12.61 -8.72
C ILE A 720 -24.55 11.60 -9.83
N VAL A 721 -23.42 11.76 -10.52
CA VAL A 721 -22.96 10.87 -11.58
C VAL A 721 -21.64 10.19 -11.23
N ALA A 722 -21.32 9.10 -11.93
CA ALA A 722 -20.02 8.46 -11.84
C ALA A 722 -18.96 9.28 -12.58
N LEU A 723 -17.93 9.76 -11.88
CA LEU A 723 -16.86 10.60 -12.40
C LEU A 723 -15.66 9.79 -12.94
N GLY A 724 -15.40 8.60 -12.39
CA GLY A 724 -14.34 7.71 -12.86
C GLY A 724 -13.81 6.74 -11.81
N HIS A 725 -12.86 5.90 -12.20
CA HIS A 725 -12.29 4.85 -11.34
C HIS A 725 -11.16 5.38 -10.45
N LEU A 726 -11.23 5.16 -9.14
CA LEU A 726 -10.10 5.48 -8.24
C LEU A 726 -8.93 4.51 -8.42
N THR A 727 -9.20 3.20 -8.54
CA THR A 727 -8.21 2.18 -8.88
C THR A 727 -8.09 2.11 -10.40
N PRO A 728 -6.92 2.46 -10.96
CA PRO A 728 -6.73 2.47 -12.40
C PRO A 728 -6.84 1.04 -12.98
N PRO A 729 -7.59 0.84 -14.07
CA PRO A 729 -7.81 -0.49 -14.63
C PRO A 729 -6.59 -1.04 -15.39
N TYR A 730 -5.65 -0.19 -15.82
CA TYR A 730 -4.45 -0.60 -16.55
C TYR A 730 -3.19 -0.37 -15.72
N THR A 731 -2.37 -1.40 -15.59
CA THR A 731 -1.03 -1.33 -14.99
C THR A 731 -0.03 -2.11 -15.81
N GLY A 732 1.24 -1.73 -15.80
CA GLY A 732 2.26 -2.49 -16.51
C GLY A 732 3.65 -1.91 -16.36
N SER A 733 4.61 -2.55 -17.01
CA SER A 733 6.01 -2.16 -16.95
C SER A 733 6.72 -2.38 -18.28
N ILE A 734 7.77 -1.59 -18.50
CA ILE A 734 8.73 -1.78 -19.58
C ILE A 734 10.10 -1.93 -18.92
N ARG A 735 10.82 -2.97 -19.32
CA ARG A 735 12.09 -3.39 -18.73
C ARG A 735 13.14 -3.46 -19.81
N LEU A 736 14.25 -2.79 -19.58
CA LEU A 736 15.44 -2.89 -20.41
C LEU A 736 16.55 -3.54 -19.58
N SER A 737 17.27 -4.48 -20.18
CA SER A 737 18.48 -5.06 -19.61
C SER A 737 19.51 -5.22 -20.73
N SER A 738 20.71 -4.70 -20.52
CA SER A 738 21.82 -4.79 -21.46
C SER A 738 23.10 -5.10 -20.70
N ALA A 739 23.85 -6.09 -21.16
CA ALA A 739 25.14 -6.45 -20.60
C ALA A 739 26.18 -6.49 -21.71
N TYR A 740 27.18 -5.61 -21.63
CA TYR A 740 28.31 -5.56 -22.54
C TYR A 740 29.61 -5.86 -21.79
N LYS A 741 30.19 -7.03 -22.04
CA LYS A 741 31.34 -7.59 -21.30
C LYS A 741 31.10 -7.54 -19.79
N SER A 742 31.85 -6.71 -19.07
CA SER A 742 31.76 -6.52 -17.62
C SER A 742 30.76 -5.44 -17.18
N LEU A 743 30.19 -4.67 -18.11
CA LEU A 743 29.24 -3.61 -17.83
C LEU A 743 27.81 -4.15 -17.97
N GLU A 744 26.99 -3.93 -16.95
CA GLU A 744 25.57 -4.28 -16.89
C GLU A 744 24.74 -3.00 -16.71
N PHE A 745 23.65 -2.89 -17.45
CA PHE A 745 22.70 -1.78 -17.43
C PHE A 745 21.28 -2.35 -17.34
N ASP A 746 20.50 -1.87 -16.37
CA ASP A 746 19.10 -2.25 -16.18
C ASP A 746 18.25 -0.99 -15.93
N ALA A 747 17.06 -0.93 -16.55
CA ALA A 747 16.08 0.12 -16.31
C ALA A 747 14.65 -0.46 -16.24
N ASP A 748 13.87 0.01 -15.27
CA ASP A 748 12.44 -0.34 -15.09
C ASP A 748 11.56 0.90 -15.18
N PHE A 749 10.66 0.91 -16.15
CA PHE A 749 9.57 1.86 -16.24
C PHE A 749 8.28 1.20 -15.78
N TYR A 750 7.53 1.82 -14.89
CA TYR A 750 6.22 1.38 -14.42
C TYR A 750 5.16 2.39 -14.85
N TYR A 751 4.04 1.95 -15.39
CA TYR A 751 2.96 2.84 -15.83
C TYR A 751 1.61 2.38 -15.31
N VAL A 752 0.73 3.36 -15.09
CA VAL A 752 -0.61 3.20 -14.57
C VAL A 752 -1.54 4.14 -15.32
N LEU A 753 -2.64 3.62 -15.87
CA LEU A 753 -3.53 4.35 -16.79
C LEU A 753 -5.01 4.07 -16.53
N GLY A 754 -5.87 5.05 -16.82
CA GLY A 754 -7.32 4.96 -16.82
C GLY A 754 -7.99 5.30 -15.48
N GLY A 755 -7.23 5.77 -14.49
CA GLY A 755 -7.76 6.18 -13.20
C GLY A 755 -7.94 7.69 -13.08
N VAL A 756 -8.69 8.09 -12.07
CA VAL A 756 -8.90 9.48 -11.68
C VAL A 756 -8.68 9.66 -10.18
N GLN A 757 -8.30 10.86 -9.76
CA GLN A 757 -8.16 11.25 -8.37
C GLN A 757 -8.77 12.64 -8.15
N ARG A 758 -9.33 12.87 -6.96
CA ARG A 758 -9.83 14.18 -6.54
C ARG A 758 -8.63 15.07 -6.22
N TYR A 759 -8.58 16.25 -6.79
CA TYR A 759 -7.64 17.28 -6.35
C TYR A 759 -8.05 17.80 -4.97
N ASN A 760 -7.08 17.93 -4.09
CA ASN A 760 -7.17 18.55 -2.81
C ASN A 760 -7.14 20.09 -2.94
N TYR A 761 -8.31 20.71 -2.89
CA TYR A 761 -8.49 22.15 -2.94
C TYR A 761 -8.20 22.85 -1.60
N SER A 762 -7.61 22.19 -0.59
CA SER A 762 -7.32 22.79 0.72
C SER A 762 -6.36 23.98 0.68
N TYR A 763 -5.58 24.13 -0.39
CA TYR A 763 -4.68 25.26 -0.64
C TYR A 763 -5.33 26.39 -1.44
N VAL A 764 -6.59 26.26 -1.85
CA VAL A 764 -7.36 27.33 -2.46
C VAL A 764 -7.97 28.16 -1.33
N ARG A 765 -7.64 29.45 -1.29
CA ARG A 765 -8.01 30.34 -0.17
C ARG A 765 -9.23 31.18 -0.47
N ASN A 766 -10.16 31.21 0.47
CA ASN A 766 -11.28 32.14 0.50
C ASN A 766 -11.00 33.23 1.54
N ARG A 767 -11.97 34.13 1.77
CA ARG A 767 -11.82 35.20 2.76
C ARG A 767 -11.49 34.68 4.16
N ASP A 768 -12.13 33.61 4.62
CA ASP A 768 -11.98 33.10 5.98
C ASP A 768 -10.67 32.35 6.21
N THR A 769 -10.09 31.78 5.15
CA THR A 769 -8.80 31.08 5.19
C THR A 769 -7.64 31.92 4.63
N ALA A 770 -7.87 33.21 4.39
CA ALA A 770 -6.93 34.12 3.76
C ALA A 770 -5.59 34.26 4.51
N THR A 771 -5.55 33.94 5.81
CA THR A 771 -4.32 33.95 6.61
C THR A 771 -3.28 32.92 6.16
N LYS A 772 -3.69 31.85 5.47
CA LYS A 772 -2.79 30.80 4.98
C LYS A 772 -2.38 31.05 3.52
N ASN A 773 -1.24 30.48 3.10
CA ASN A 773 -0.74 30.58 1.73
C ASN A 773 -1.64 29.91 0.71
N ALA A 774 -1.65 30.42 -0.53
CA ALA A 774 -2.53 29.99 -1.61
C ALA A 774 -1.75 29.38 -2.79
N VAL A 775 -2.43 28.62 -3.62
CA VAL A 775 -1.86 28.11 -4.88
C VAL A 775 -1.47 29.24 -5.82
N ALA A 776 -0.31 29.12 -6.48
CA ALA A 776 0.15 30.10 -7.46
C ALA A 776 -0.85 30.26 -8.62
N GLY A 777 -1.09 31.51 -9.01
CA GLY A 777 -2.05 31.94 -10.01
C GLY A 777 -3.50 31.98 -9.53
N GLN A 778 -3.79 31.81 -8.22
CA GLN A 778 -5.17 31.84 -7.73
C GLN A 778 -5.83 33.20 -7.99
N THR A 779 -5.11 34.30 -7.77
CA THR A 779 -5.62 35.68 -7.91
C THR A 779 -6.23 35.92 -9.29
N GLU A 780 -5.53 35.53 -10.36
CA GLU A 780 -6.02 35.74 -11.73
C GLU A 780 -7.17 34.79 -12.11
N LYS A 781 -7.15 33.57 -11.55
CA LYS A 781 -8.08 32.48 -11.87
C LYS A 781 -9.32 32.46 -10.96
N MET A 782 -9.39 33.33 -9.97
CA MET A 782 -10.50 33.44 -9.04
C MET A 782 -11.52 34.44 -9.54
N TRP A 783 -12.79 34.15 -9.27
CA TRP A 783 -13.89 35.09 -9.48
C TRP A 783 -13.97 36.05 -8.29
N PHE A 784 -13.90 37.36 -8.54
CA PHE A 784 -14.03 38.38 -7.48
C PHE A 784 -15.27 39.25 -7.65
N ARG A 785 -15.71 39.46 -8.89
CA ARG A 785 -16.81 40.37 -9.20
C ARG A 785 -17.68 39.86 -10.33
N GLN A 786 -18.91 40.33 -10.34
CA GLN A 786 -19.89 40.05 -11.39
C GLN A 786 -19.33 40.40 -12.78
N GLY A 787 -19.45 39.45 -13.71
CA GLY A 787 -18.91 39.55 -15.07
C GLY A 787 -17.51 38.98 -15.26
N ASP A 788 -16.87 38.46 -14.21
CA ASP A 788 -15.61 37.72 -14.35
C ASP A 788 -15.86 36.37 -15.04
N GLU A 789 -15.36 36.22 -16.27
CA GLU A 789 -15.52 35.01 -17.07
C GLU A 789 -14.28 34.09 -17.03
N HIS A 790 -14.46 32.83 -17.45
CA HIS A 790 -13.41 31.81 -17.58
C HIS A 790 -12.56 31.55 -16.31
N LYS A 791 -13.17 31.73 -15.14
CA LYS A 791 -12.54 31.48 -13.84
C LYS A 791 -12.48 29.98 -13.53
N THR A 792 -11.46 29.60 -12.76
CA THR A 792 -11.25 28.22 -12.27
C THR A 792 -11.70 28.10 -10.81
N TYR A 793 -11.47 29.15 -10.02
CA TYR A 793 -11.86 29.19 -8.61
C TYR A 793 -13.10 30.07 -8.43
N TRP A 794 -14.07 29.54 -7.69
CA TRP A 794 -15.34 30.21 -7.40
C TRP A 794 -15.15 31.38 -6.43
N THR A 795 -16.24 32.12 -6.19
CA THR A 795 -16.23 33.28 -5.31
C THR A 795 -15.60 32.97 -3.94
N PRO A 796 -14.66 33.81 -3.45
CA PRO A 796 -14.10 33.65 -2.12
C PRO A 796 -15.01 34.20 -1.00
N PHE A 797 -16.14 34.80 -1.37
CA PHE A 797 -17.11 35.38 -0.45
C PHE A 797 -18.35 34.48 -0.40
N TYR A 798 -18.29 33.44 0.43
CA TYR A 798 -19.44 32.56 0.60
C TYR A 798 -20.61 33.31 1.26
N THR A 799 -21.74 33.29 0.56
CA THR A 799 -23.03 33.86 0.97
C THR A 799 -24.10 32.78 1.12
N SER A 800 -23.78 31.52 0.82
CA SER A 800 -24.66 30.36 0.93
C SER A 800 -23.93 29.18 1.58
N ALA A 801 -24.41 28.75 2.75
CA ALA A 801 -23.88 27.57 3.45
C ALA A 801 -24.05 26.28 2.62
N ILE A 802 -25.14 26.17 1.86
CA ILE A 802 -25.40 25.03 0.98
C ILE A 802 -24.36 24.95 -0.15
N ALA A 803 -23.99 26.09 -0.72
CA ALA A 803 -22.93 26.14 -1.73
C ALA A 803 -21.60 25.67 -1.16
N GLU A 804 -21.23 26.16 0.02
CA GLU A 804 -20.00 25.76 0.70
C GLU A 804 -19.97 24.25 0.97
N GLU A 805 -21.06 23.69 1.49
CA GLU A 805 -21.20 22.26 1.76
C GLU A 805 -21.06 21.43 0.47
N ASN A 806 -21.80 21.79 -0.59
CA ASN A 806 -21.76 21.08 -1.87
C ASN A 806 -20.36 21.08 -2.50
N ILE A 807 -19.64 22.20 -2.39
CA ILE A 807 -18.28 22.38 -2.92
C ILE A 807 -17.25 21.61 -2.08
N ALA A 808 -17.40 21.63 -0.76
CA ALA A 808 -16.45 21.01 0.16
C ALA A 808 -16.61 19.48 0.21
N LEU A 809 -17.84 18.97 0.28
CA LEU A 809 -18.09 17.54 0.48
C LEU A 809 -17.90 16.74 -0.81
N TYR A 810 -18.44 17.20 -1.93
CA TYR A 810 -18.52 16.39 -3.15
C TYR A 810 -17.47 16.78 -4.20
N PRO A 811 -16.66 15.83 -4.70
CA PRO A 811 -15.87 16.06 -5.90
C PRO A 811 -16.79 16.31 -7.10
N ASN A 812 -16.30 16.96 -8.15
CA ASN A 812 -17.04 17.19 -9.37
C ASN A 812 -16.12 17.03 -10.59
N SER A 813 -16.70 17.04 -11.79
CA SER A 813 -15.95 16.83 -13.05
C SER A 813 -14.78 17.80 -13.30
N ARG A 814 -14.71 18.95 -12.59
CA ARG A 814 -13.59 19.92 -12.66
C ARG A 814 -12.61 19.80 -11.49
N THR A 815 -13.01 19.21 -10.37
CA THR A 815 -12.15 18.97 -9.20
C THR A 815 -11.54 17.56 -9.18
N VAL A 816 -11.71 16.81 -10.27
CA VAL A 816 -11.16 15.48 -10.48
C VAL A 816 -10.23 15.50 -11.70
N GLY A 817 -9.06 14.86 -11.57
CA GLY A 817 -8.05 14.79 -12.61
C GLY A 817 -7.60 13.36 -12.91
N SER A 818 -7.06 13.16 -14.11
CA SER A 818 -6.45 11.87 -14.49
C SER A 818 -5.26 11.55 -13.58
N SER A 819 -5.27 10.37 -12.98
CA SER A 819 -4.14 9.83 -12.18
C SER A 819 -3.14 9.03 -13.02
N ASN A 820 -3.19 9.16 -14.35
CA ASN A 820 -2.25 8.48 -15.24
C ASN A 820 -0.81 8.92 -14.98
N TYR A 821 0.11 7.96 -14.88
CA TYR A 821 1.53 8.24 -14.75
C TYR A 821 2.43 7.17 -15.36
N LEU A 822 3.64 7.59 -15.71
CA LEU A 822 4.79 6.75 -16.04
C LEU A 822 5.90 7.07 -15.03
N LYS A 823 6.53 6.06 -14.45
CA LYS A 823 7.56 6.19 -13.41
C LYS A 823 8.82 5.45 -13.83
N LEU A 824 9.98 6.13 -13.80
CA LEU A 824 11.28 5.47 -13.85
C LEU A 824 11.56 4.88 -12.46
N SER A 825 11.09 3.65 -12.24
CA SER A 825 11.09 2.99 -10.94
C SER A 825 12.46 2.47 -10.53
N MET A 826 13.32 2.13 -11.49
CA MET A 826 14.69 1.67 -11.24
C MET A 826 15.62 2.05 -12.40
N LEU A 827 16.84 2.44 -12.06
CA LEU A 827 17.98 2.49 -12.97
C LEU A 827 19.19 1.88 -12.26
N SER A 828 19.92 0.99 -12.92
CA SER A 828 21.14 0.41 -12.37
C SER A 828 22.21 0.26 -13.43
N VAL A 829 23.42 0.73 -13.11
CA VAL A 829 24.63 0.55 -13.90
C VAL A 829 25.64 -0.14 -13.01
N ARG A 830 26.07 -1.35 -13.38
CA ARG A 830 27.02 -2.15 -12.59
C ARG A 830 28.23 -2.53 -13.44
N TYR A 831 29.39 -2.55 -12.83
CA TYR A 831 30.63 -3.00 -13.43
C TYR A 831 31.24 -4.13 -12.62
N ARG A 832 31.41 -5.28 -13.26
CA ARG A 832 32.08 -6.44 -12.68
C ARG A 832 33.58 -6.33 -12.89
N ILE A 833 34.31 -6.22 -11.79
CA ILE A 833 35.77 -6.11 -11.85
C ILE A 833 36.35 -7.42 -12.41
N PRO A 834 37.20 -7.37 -13.45
CA PRO A 834 37.77 -8.57 -14.05
C PRO A 834 38.52 -9.44 -13.03
N SER A 835 38.26 -10.74 -13.06
CA SER A 835 38.85 -11.68 -12.09
C SER A 835 40.37 -11.72 -12.13
N GLY A 836 41.00 -11.45 -13.28
CA GLY A 836 42.46 -11.36 -13.40
C GLY A 836 43.05 -10.20 -12.59
N TRP A 837 42.37 -9.05 -12.58
CA TRP A 837 42.77 -7.89 -11.77
C TRP A 837 42.58 -8.17 -10.28
N MET A 838 41.46 -8.79 -9.90
CA MET A 838 41.18 -9.17 -8.51
C MET A 838 42.23 -10.14 -7.98
N LYS A 839 42.55 -11.21 -8.71
CA LYS A 839 43.59 -12.19 -8.32
C LYS A 839 44.96 -11.54 -8.11
N LYS A 840 45.30 -10.50 -8.87
CA LYS A 840 46.60 -9.81 -8.76
C LYS A 840 46.67 -8.82 -7.59
N ASN A 841 45.61 -8.02 -7.38
CA ASN A 841 45.65 -6.89 -6.45
C ASN A 841 44.91 -7.13 -5.12
N ALA A 842 43.95 -8.07 -5.09
CA ALA A 842 43.16 -8.41 -3.91
C ALA A 842 42.85 -9.92 -3.92
N PRO A 843 43.85 -10.80 -3.73
CA PRO A 843 43.73 -12.25 -3.92
C PRO A 843 42.73 -12.93 -2.96
N PHE A 844 42.39 -12.26 -1.86
CA PHE A 844 41.37 -12.71 -0.90
C PHE A 844 39.94 -12.44 -1.37
N VAL A 845 39.73 -11.63 -2.42
CA VAL A 845 38.40 -11.36 -2.99
C VAL A 845 38.25 -12.09 -4.32
N ARG A 846 37.29 -13.01 -4.38
CA ARG A 846 37.01 -13.83 -5.56
C ARG A 846 36.24 -13.08 -6.64
N TYR A 847 35.23 -12.30 -6.27
CA TYR A 847 34.42 -11.48 -7.18
C TYR A 847 34.10 -10.13 -6.56
N ALA A 848 34.15 -9.07 -7.37
CA ALA A 848 33.77 -7.74 -6.95
C ALA A 848 32.92 -7.05 -8.03
N THR A 849 31.85 -6.42 -7.61
CA THR A 849 30.99 -5.58 -8.45
C THR A 849 30.81 -4.23 -7.78
N ILE A 850 30.90 -3.17 -8.56
CA ILE A 850 30.57 -1.81 -8.15
C ILE A 850 29.45 -1.28 -9.04
N GLY A 851 28.60 -0.39 -8.54
CA GLY A 851 27.55 0.16 -9.38
C GLY A 851 26.89 1.39 -8.82
N LEU A 852 26.20 2.11 -9.70
CA LEU A 852 25.26 3.17 -9.35
C LEU A 852 23.85 2.62 -9.53
N GLN A 853 23.02 2.80 -8.52
CA GLN A 853 21.62 2.36 -8.53
C GLN A 853 20.74 3.51 -8.09
N GLY A 854 19.53 3.54 -8.63
CA GLY A 854 18.52 4.51 -8.26
C GLY A 854 17.13 3.89 -8.27
N SER A 855 16.29 4.30 -7.32
CA SER A 855 14.88 3.93 -7.24
C SER A 855 13.99 5.18 -7.27
N ASN A 856 12.81 5.05 -7.88
CA ASN A 856 11.78 6.10 -7.95
C ASN A 856 12.30 7.46 -8.46
N LEU A 857 13.08 7.43 -9.55
CA LEU A 857 13.87 8.56 -10.01
C LEU A 857 13.04 9.71 -10.58
N HIS A 858 11.98 9.39 -11.32
CA HIS A 858 11.14 10.41 -11.96
C HIS A 858 9.74 9.88 -12.27
N VAL A 859 8.74 10.75 -12.21
CA VAL A 859 7.33 10.46 -12.52
C VAL A 859 6.83 11.47 -13.54
N TRP A 860 6.47 10.98 -14.72
CA TRP A 860 5.74 11.74 -15.75
C TRP A 860 4.24 11.59 -15.51
N THR A 861 3.55 12.68 -15.21
CA THR A 861 2.10 12.68 -14.99
C THR A 861 1.49 14.04 -15.33
N LYS A 862 0.20 14.05 -15.69
CA LYS A 862 -0.62 15.26 -15.79
C LYS A 862 -1.32 15.61 -14.46
N TYR A 863 -1.18 14.78 -13.44
CA TYR A 863 -1.71 15.06 -12.12
C TYR A 863 -0.88 16.17 -11.47
N ASN A 864 -1.53 17.30 -11.17
CA ASN A 864 -0.87 18.53 -10.73
C ASN A 864 -0.38 18.46 -9.27
N GLU A 865 -0.89 17.53 -8.47
CA GLU A 865 -0.46 17.38 -7.08
C GLU A 865 0.73 16.43 -6.96
N SER A 866 1.17 16.23 -5.71
CA SER A 866 2.46 15.66 -5.39
C SER A 866 2.56 14.20 -5.82
N ASP A 867 1.62 13.33 -5.44
CA ASP A 867 1.65 11.91 -5.78
C ASP A 867 0.38 11.45 -6.55
N PRO A 868 0.49 11.06 -7.84
CA PRO A 868 -0.64 10.47 -8.57
C PRO A 868 -1.03 9.06 -8.08
N GLU A 869 -0.17 8.36 -7.34
CA GLU A 869 -0.40 7.00 -6.86
C GLU A 869 -1.30 6.97 -5.61
N SER A 870 -1.05 7.85 -4.64
CA SER A 870 -1.84 7.95 -3.40
C SER A 870 -3.00 8.94 -3.48
N GLY A 871 -2.96 9.89 -4.42
CA GLY A 871 -3.92 11.00 -4.48
C GLY A 871 -3.81 11.96 -3.29
N GLN A 872 -2.76 11.85 -2.47
CA GLN A 872 -2.54 12.68 -1.31
C GLN A 872 -1.57 13.84 -1.60
N GLN A 873 -1.76 14.97 -0.91
CA GLN A 873 -0.82 16.11 -0.92
C GLN A 873 0.53 15.75 -0.30
N ALA A 874 0.52 14.81 0.64
CA ALA A 874 1.66 14.28 1.36
C ALA A 874 2.00 12.85 0.91
N GLY A 875 3.22 12.40 1.22
CA GLY A 875 3.60 11.00 1.05
C GLY A 875 4.13 10.59 -0.32
N THR A 876 4.68 11.52 -1.10
CA THR A 876 5.38 11.15 -2.35
C THR A 876 6.52 10.17 -2.08
N VAL A 877 6.58 9.10 -2.85
CA VAL A 877 7.74 8.19 -2.83
C VAL A 877 9.02 8.98 -3.13
N GLN A 878 10.01 8.87 -2.24
CA GLN A 878 11.27 9.60 -2.36
C GLN A 878 12.23 8.89 -3.35
N PRO A 879 12.87 9.64 -4.27
CA PRO A 879 13.98 9.12 -5.05
C PRO A 879 15.16 8.76 -4.15
N VAL A 880 15.73 7.57 -4.34
CA VAL A 880 16.94 7.12 -3.65
C VAL A 880 18.02 6.88 -4.68
N TYR A 881 19.22 7.42 -4.44
CA TYR A 881 20.41 7.22 -5.25
C TYR A 881 21.48 6.57 -4.40
N THR A 882 22.06 5.47 -4.87
CA THR A 882 23.05 4.71 -4.09
C THR A 882 24.23 4.28 -4.94
N PHE A 883 25.41 4.29 -4.33
CA PHE A 883 26.57 3.53 -4.77
C PHE A 883 26.53 2.14 -4.13
N ASN A 884 26.56 1.11 -4.96
CA ASN A 884 26.56 -0.30 -4.58
C ASN A 884 27.98 -0.87 -4.68
N VAL A 885 28.36 -1.64 -3.66
CA VAL A 885 29.54 -2.51 -3.68
C VAL A 885 29.09 -3.92 -3.28
N ASN A 886 29.53 -4.92 -4.02
CA ASN A 886 29.31 -6.32 -3.70
C ASN A 886 30.62 -7.10 -3.84
N LEU A 887 31.06 -7.71 -2.74
CA LEU A 887 32.30 -8.47 -2.61
C LEU A 887 31.98 -9.91 -2.24
N THR A 888 32.62 -10.86 -2.93
CA THR A 888 32.56 -12.29 -2.61
C THR A 888 33.97 -12.78 -2.32
N PHE A 889 34.14 -13.45 -1.19
CA PHE A 889 35.40 -14.03 -0.71
C PHE A 889 35.36 -15.55 -0.88
#